data_AF-A0A263DP11-F1
#
_entry.id   AF-A0A263DP11-F1
#
_cell.length_a   1.000
_cell.length_b   1.000
_cell.length_c   1.000
_cell.angle_alpha   90.00
_cell.angle_beta   90.00
_cell.angle_gamma   90.00
#
_symmetry.space_group_name_H-M   'P 1'
#
loop_
_entity.id
_entity.type
_entity.pdbx_description
1 polymer ?
#
loop_
_entity_poly.entity_id
_entity_poly.type
_entity_poly.pdbx_seq_one_letter_code
_entity_poly.pdbx_strand_id
1 'polypeptide(L)'
;MGNHLEVLTAEPAAITITQVGPAAPTAGVEGAFAEVLADVVGVERVSVESHFFDDLGADSMVMAQFCARVRKREGLPSVSMKDIYQHPTIRSLTSALPGVALPTTESVLAEVLADVVGVERVSVESHFFDDLGADSMVMAQFCARVRKREGLPSVSMKDIYRYPTIRSLASGLPDAAPAPAAAAVEVATPAGTAQYVLCGALQLLFYLGYSYVVAVVVVRGYGFVSAAAGVIDIYLRSALFAGAAFLAMCLLPILAKWLLIGRWKPQRIRIWSLAYVRFWVVKTLVRANPLVLFVGSPLYVLYLRALGARIGRGVVIFSKHVPLCTDLLTVGADTVIRKDTFLNCYRARAGVIETGPVTLGRGVFVGEWVVLDVGTSMGDGAQIGHASALHTGQAVPAYEHWHGSPAERTGADYREVPARRLRTWRRVAYSLAQVLSLLLVYLPLGVGGLAILFFQVPRLATLLDAGPLALTTSRFYVEALAVSFVLFFGSLLLGLLVVGTLPRVVNLVLTPDRTYRLYGFHFWAHRFVERGTNSRFYTNLFGDSSYIVPYLRWLGYDLAPVLQTGSNFATGVKHDSPYLCSVGSGTVVADGLSMLNVGVSSTSFRVSRVSIGRENFLGNLIAYPAAGRTGENVLLGTKVLVPIDGRLRENVGLLGSPSFEIPRSVERDSRFDDLRAGDEFRRRLAAKNRHNAATIGLHLLVRWVLTFALTVVALAATDLFARLGEWSIVLAGLVVLLFTVGYEVVVERASTGFRGVRPTYCSIYERDFWRIERFYKMHAKAGAVLNGTPFKGVFLRLLGVRLGKRLFDDGSDMSEKNLVTIGDDVVLNEGSVVQCHSQEDYAFKSDRISIGSGGTVGVNALVHYGVTMGDGAVLAPDSFLMKGEEVPPYAEWGGNPAREIRAGRPPAAAPVVPPLPELPARPVRSRPPLWLAAALVPLGVATGLTGVSSWNALYAPLAQNVRQPVAAPATTAVAPAPPPPAPAASPAPAAAAPPVALPPAAMASGSPASFGLADIASLDAGLTTGAGGPLVGTVQQHLQRLGHYQGEVHGRLDEPTVVAVRAFQAAAGVVADPPGTVGRSTAQALEAAGDRTELAAGSHGEQVHRLQHALLVALGRSLPRNGSYGAATAEAVRDYQASRGMHVDGAVGPGTWAALQEGR
;
A
#
# COMPACT_ATOMS: atom_id res chain seq x y z
N MET A 1 46.79 27.03 -41.19
CA MET A 1 48.27 27.10 -41.17
C MET A 1 48.68 26.60 -39.80
N GLY A 2 49.22 25.40 -39.61
CA GLY A 2 50.18 24.68 -40.44
C GLY A 2 51.57 24.80 -39.80
N ASN A 3 52.19 23.65 -39.53
CA ASN A 3 53.56 23.36 -39.06
C ASN A 3 53.70 23.08 -37.56
N HIS A 4 53.88 21.81 -37.16
CA HIS A 4 55.02 20.88 -37.35
C HIS A 4 56.12 21.13 -36.30
N LEU A 5 56.27 20.16 -35.40
CA LEU A 5 57.49 19.89 -34.66
C LEU A 5 57.80 18.40 -34.88
N GLU A 6 58.92 18.16 -35.57
CA GLU A 6 59.50 16.85 -35.82
C GLU A 6 59.91 16.19 -34.50
N VAL A 7 59.58 14.92 -34.34
CA VAL A 7 60.22 14.04 -33.36
C VAL A 7 60.93 12.94 -34.15
N LEU A 8 62.25 12.93 -33.98
CA LEU A 8 63.21 11.99 -34.56
C LEU A 8 62.78 10.54 -34.31
N THR A 9 62.53 9.81 -35.40
CA THR A 9 62.42 8.35 -35.40
C THR A 9 63.82 7.75 -35.25
N ALA A 10 64.12 7.21 -34.07
CA ALA A 10 65.21 6.26 -33.92
C ALA A 10 64.77 4.91 -34.53
N GLU A 11 65.53 4.38 -35.47
CA GLU A 11 65.31 3.05 -36.05
C GLU A 11 65.38 1.98 -34.95
N PRO A 12 64.48 0.98 -34.95
CA PRO A 12 64.59 -0.15 -34.05
C PRO A 12 65.80 -1.01 -34.45
N ALA A 13 66.73 -1.21 -33.51
CA ALA A 13 67.81 -2.17 -33.66
C ALA A 13 67.20 -3.56 -33.93
N ALA A 14 67.58 -4.17 -35.05
CA ALA A 14 67.17 -5.51 -35.40
C ALA A 14 67.70 -6.51 -34.35
N ILE A 15 66.80 -7.05 -33.54
CA ILE A 15 67.09 -8.19 -32.67
C ILE A 15 67.06 -9.44 -33.57
N THR A 16 68.23 -10.01 -33.84
CA THR A 16 68.34 -11.30 -34.53
C THR A 16 67.90 -12.41 -33.57
N ILE A 17 66.63 -12.79 -33.63
CA ILE A 17 66.09 -13.93 -32.89
C ILE A 17 66.37 -15.20 -33.69
N THR A 18 67.10 -16.14 -33.09
CA THR A 18 67.35 -17.47 -33.63
C THR A 18 66.00 -18.19 -33.82
N GLN A 19 65.69 -18.64 -35.04
CA GLN A 19 64.47 -19.42 -35.28
C GLN A 19 64.48 -20.70 -34.42
N VAL A 20 63.61 -20.75 -33.41
CA VAL A 20 63.31 -21.97 -32.65
C VAL A 20 62.27 -22.77 -33.43
N GLY A 21 62.54 -24.07 -33.63
CA GLY A 21 61.74 -24.99 -34.47
C GLY A 21 60.27 -25.17 -34.04
N PRO A 22 59.46 -25.88 -34.85
CA PRO A 22 58.01 -25.87 -34.73
C PRO A 22 57.54 -26.60 -33.46
N ALA A 23 56.94 -25.84 -32.52
CA ALA A 23 56.24 -26.38 -31.36
C ALA A 23 54.73 -26.60 -31.67
N ALA A 24 54.16 -27.67 -31.11
CA ALA A 24 52.75 -28.04 -31.29
C ALA A 24 51.77 -27.02 -30.67
N PRO A 25 50.55 -26.87 -31.21
CA PRO A 25 49.56 -25.94 -30.67
C PRO A 25 49.12 -26.33 -29.25
N THR A 26 49.33 -25.43 -28.29
CA THR A 26 48.93 -25.59 -26.89
C THR A 26 47.58 -24.91 -26.67
N ALA A 27 46.59 -25.65 -26.17
CA ALA A 27 45.25 -25.11 -25.87
C ALA A 27 45.18 -24.57 -24.43
N GLY A 28 44.39 -23.51 -24.20
CA GLY A 28 44.16 -22.92 -22.87
C GLY A 28 45.00 -21.67 -22.58
N VAL A 29 45.22 -21.39 -21.28
CA VAL A 29 45.92 -20.18 -20.80
C VAL A 29 47.34 -20.07 -21.38
N GLU A 30 48.05 -21.19 -21.52
CA GLU A 30 49.40 -21.22 -22.12
C GLU A 30 49.39 -20.71 -23.56
N GLY A 31 48.43 -21.14 -24.38
CA GLY A 31 48.31 -20.71 -25.77
C GLY A 31 47.96 -19.23 -25.90
N ALA A 32 47.10 -18.72 -25.01
CA ALA A 32 46.72 -17.32 -24.98
C ALA A 32 47.86 -16.39 -24.48
N PHE A 33 48.70 -16.87 -23.56
CA PHE A 33 49.96 -16.19 -23.21
C PHE A 33 50.97 -16.23 -24.34
N ALA A 34 51.10 -17.36 -25.04
CA ALA A 34 52.01 -17.47 -26.19
C ALA A 34 51.64 -16.52 -27.32
N GLU A 35 50.35 -16.33 -27.57
CA GLU A 35 49.86 -15.37 -28.57
C GLU A 35 50.15 -13.92 -28.18
N VAL A 36 49.88 -13.54 -26.93
CA VAL A 36 50.18 -12.17 -26.45
C VAL A 36 51.70 -11.92 -26.46
N LEU A 37 52.50 -12.93 -26.12
CA LEU A 37 53.96 -12.81 -26.13
C LEU A 37 54.52 -12.73 -27.56
N ALA A 38 53.99 -13.52 -28.48
CA ALA A 38 54.34 -13.47 -29.90
C ALA A 38 54.07 -12.08 -30.51
N ASP A 39 52.92 -11.48 -30.18
CA ASP A 39 52.54 -10.12 -30.61
C ASP A 39 53.41 -9.01 -29.97
N VAL A 40 53.95 -9.24 -28.77
CA VAL A 40 54.83 -8.29 -28.08
C VAL A 40 56.26 -8.37 -28.61
N VAL A 41 56.75 -9.58 -28.90
CA VAL A 41 58.11 -9.83 -29.39
C VAL A 41 58.20 -9.68 -30.92
N GLY A 42 57.06 -9.65 -31.64
CA GLY A 42 57.01 -9.46 -33.08
C GLY A 42 57.34 -10.71 -33.89
N VAL A 43 57.05 -11.90 -33.34
CA VAL A 43 57.30 -13.19 -33.99
C VAL A 43 55.98 -13.92 -34.27
N GLU A 44 55.98 -14.84 -35.23
CA GLU A 44 54.74 -15.52 -35.64
C GLU A 44 54.22 -16.48 -34.57
N ARG A 45 55.12 -17.13 -33.82
CA ARG A 45 54.80 -18.02 -32.68
C ARG A 45 55.94 -18.04 -31.66
N VAL A 46 55.59 -18.23 -30.39
CA VAL A 46 56.52 -18.44 -29.29
C VAL A 46 56.26 -19.81 -28.66
N SER A 47 57.32 -20.57 -28.40
CA SER A 47 57.21 -21.84 -27.67
C SER A 47 56.94 -21.59 -26.20
N VAL A 48 56.07 -22.40 -25.59
CA VAL A 48 55.73 -22.27 -24.17
C VAL A 48 56.89 -22.60 -23.21
N GLU A 49 57.93 -23.25 -23.74
CA GLU A 49 59.15 -23.62 -23.01
C GLU A 49 60.29 -22.59 -23.17
N SER A 50 60.15 -21.63 -24.09
CA SER A 50 61.22 -20.66 -24.33
C SER A 50 61.42 -19.75 -23.13
N HIS A 51 62.68 -19.63 -22.70
CA HIS A 51 63.08 -18.70 -21.65
C HIS A 51 62.92 -17.26 -22.14
N PHE A 52 62.14 -16.45 -21.43
CA PHE A 52 61.78 -15.09 -21.85
C PHE A 52 63.00 -14.21 -22.14
N PHE A 53 64.04 -14.33 -21.32
CA PHE A 53 65.23 -13.49 -21.42
C PHE A 53 66.34 -14.12 -22.26
N ASP A 54 66.51 -15.45 -22.18
CA ASP A 54 67.69 -16.11 -22.73
C ASP A 54 67.43 -16.64 -24.15
N ASP A 55 66.23 -17.18 -24.40
CA ASP A 55 65.89 -17.75 -25.70
C ASP A 55 65.21 -16.72 -26.61
N LEU A 56 64.36 -15.87 -26.04
CA LEU A 56 63.61 -14.86 -26.80
C LEU A 56 64.30 -13.49 -26.82
N GLY A 57 65.33 -13.28 -25.99
CA GLY A 57 66.04 -12.01 -25.88
C GLY A 57 65.16 -10.85 -25.41
N ALA A 58 64.03 -11.13 -24.76
CA ALA A 58 63.08 -10.09 -24.37
C ALA A 58 63.56 -9.38 -23.11
N ASP A 59 63.77 -8.06 -23.19
CA ASP A 59 64.17 -7.26 -22.05
C ASP A 59 63.00 -6.96 -21.08
N SER A 60 63.32 -6.35 -19.94
CA SER A 60 62.34 -5.99 -18.90
C SER A 60 61.22 -5.06 -19.41
N MET A 61 61.48 -4.26 -20.44
CA MET A 61 60.49 -3.36 -21.05
C MET A 61 59.53 -4.15 -21.94
N VAL A 62 60.03 -5.08 -22.75
CA VAL A 62 59.23 -6.01 -23.55
C VAL A 62 58.34 -6.86 -22.64
N MET A 63 58.89 -7.37 -21.53
CA MET A 63 58.10 -8.14 -20.57
C MET A 63 57.09 -7.29 -19.78
N ALA A 64 57.39 -6.01 -19.53
CA ALA A 64 56.41 -5.09 -18.95
C ALA A 64 55.23 -4.81 -19.91
N GLN A 65 55.49 -4.73 -21.22
CA GLN A 65 54.43 -4.61 -22.24
C GLN A 65 53.59 -5.89 -22.32
N PHE A 66 54.21 -7.06 -22.25
CA PHE A 66 53.52 -8.34 -22.13
C PHE A 66 52.58 -8.36 -20.90
N CYS A 67 53.09 -8.01 -19.71
CA CYS A 67 52.27 -7.91 -18.50
C CYS A 67 51.12 -6.89 -18.63
N ALA A 68 51.32 -5.79 -19.38
CA ALA A 68 50.28 -4.80 -19.61
C ALA A 68 49.20 -5.28 -20.60
N ARG A 69 49.58 -6.01 -21.66
CA ARG A 69 48.64 -6.59 -22.63
C ARG A 69 47.85 -7.77 -22.02
N VAL A 70 48.50 -8.62 -21.23
CA VAL A 70 47.83 -9.70 -20.48
C VAL A 70 46.74 -9.12 -19.57
N ARG A 71 47.01 -8.04 -18.83
CA ARG A 71 46.03 -7.37 -17.95
C ARG A 71 44.80 -6.81 -18.67
N LYS A 72 44.88 -6.56 -19.98
CA LYS A 72 43.77 -6.05 -20.79
C LYS A 72 42.92 -7.15 -21.42
N ARG A 73 43.33 -8.41 -21.33
CA ARG A 73 42.66 -9.55 -21.98
C ARG A 73 41.81 -10.28 -20.95
N GLU A 74 40.48 -10.25 -21.12
CA GLU A 74 39.53 -10.91 -20.23
C GLU A 74 39.77 -12.44 -20.19
N GLY A 75 39.70 -13.03 -18.99
CA GLY A 75 39.87 -14.47 -18.78
C GLY A 75 41.31 -14.95 -18.61
N LEU A 76 42.31 -14.07 -18.64
CA LEU A 76 43.71 -14.39 -18.33
C LEU A 76 44.11 -13.99 -16.90
N PRO A 77 44.88 -14.82 -16.17
CA PRO A 77 45.41 -14.44 -14.86
C PRO A 77 46.40 -13.29 -15.01
N SER A 78 46.34 -12.31 -14.10
CA SER A 78 47.23 -11.15 -14.12
C SER A 78 48.67 -11.57 -13.84
N VAL A 79 49.61 -11.05 -14.62
CA VAL A 79 51.04 -11.33 -14.49
C VAL A 79 51.78 -10.06 -14.09
N SER A 80 52.67 -10.15 -13.10
CA SER A 80 53.60 -9.09 -12.72
C SER A 80 55.02 -9.37 -13.21
N MET A 81 55.88 -8.35 -13.26
CA MET A 81 57.29 -8.58 -13.61
C MET A 81 58.01 -9.49 -12.61
N LYS A 82 57.58 -9.51 -11.34
CA LYS A 82 58.14 -10.42 -10.35
C LYS A 82 57.90 -11.88 -10.76
N ASP A 83 56.70 -12.18 -11.26
CA ASP A 83 56.33 -13.53 -11.69
C ASP A 83 57.13 -13.96 -12.93
N ILE A 84 57.35 -13.02 -13.87
CA ILE A 84 58.19 -13.25 -15.07
C ILE A 84 59.63 -13.63 -14.70
N TYR A 85 60.22 -12.98 -13.70
CA TYR A 85 61.58 -13.32 -13.26
C TYR A 85 61.65 -14.65 -12.49
N GLN A 86 60.61 -14.98 -11.73
CA GLN A 86 60.55 -16.21 -10.92
C GLN A 86 60.19 -17.44 -11.77
N HIS A 87 59.44 -17.22 -12.85
CA HIS A 87 58.93 -18.25 -13.74
C HIS A 87 59.17 -17.85 -15.19
N PRO A 88 60.41 -17.98 -15.67
CA PRO A 88 60.85 -17.33 -16.90
C PRO A 88 60.48 -18.07 -18.19
N THR A 89 59.45 -18.94 -18.16
CA THR A 89 58.86 -19.58 -19.34
C THR A 89 57.33 -19.54 -19.23
N ILE A 90 56.59 -19.58 -20.34
CA ILE A 90 55.11 -19.56 -20.29
C ILE A 90 54.59 -20.75 -19.48
N ARG A 91 55.18 -21.93 -19.64
CA ARG A 91 54.79 -23.13 -18.90
C ARG A 91 54.99 -22.97 -17.39
N SER A 92 56.18 -22.54 -16.97
CA SER A 92 56.45 -22.33 -15.54
C SER A 92 55.56 -21.22 -14.96
N LEU A 93 55.35 -20.15 -15.72
CA LEU A 93 54.49 -19.03 -15.32
C LEU A 93 53.04 -19.47 -15.15
N THR A 94 52.50 -20.23 -16.10
CA THR A 94 51.11 -20.71 -16.07
C THR A 94 50.90 -21.73 -14.95
N SER A 95 51.92 -22.54 -14.63
CA SER A 95 51.87 -23.48 -13.50
C SER A 95 51.93 -22.81 -12.12
N ALA A 96 52.52 -21.61 -12.04
CA ALA A 96 52.72 -20.89 -10.79
C ALA A 96 51.58 -19.90 -10.47
N LEU A 97 50.81 -19.48 -11.48
CA LEU A 97 49.71 -18.56 -11.28
C LEU A 97 48.49 -19.31 -10.72
N PRO A 98 47.85 -18.80 -9.66
CA PRO A 98 46.56 -19.32 -9.22
C PRO A 98 45.56 -19.16 -10.36
N GLY A 99 44.83 -20.24 -10.69
CA GLY A 99 43.80 -20.19 -11.72
C GLY A 99 42.84 -19.02 -11.48
N VAL A 100 42.39 -18.38 -12.56
CA VAL A 100 41.37 -17.32 -12.48
C VAL A 100 40.10 -17.95 -11.89
N ALA A 101 39.92 -17.84 -10.58
CA ALA A 101 38.63 -18.11 -9.96
C ALA A 101 37.67 -17.08 -10.54
N LEU A 102 36.63 -17.57 -11.23
CA LEU A 102 35.52 -16.72 -11.66
C LEU A 102 35.04 -15.91 -10.43
N PRO A 103 34.74 -14.61 -10.59
CA PRO A 103 34.22 -13.81 -9.49
C PRO A 103 33.05 -14.55 -8.85
N THR A 104 33.16 -14.89 -7.58
CA THR A 104 32.04 -15.49 -6.85
C THR A 104 30.93 -14.46 -6.77
N THR A 105 29.67 -14.90 -6.81
CA THR A 105 28.51 -14.01 -6.63
C THR A 105 28.68 -13.09 -5.41
N GLU A 106 29.25 -13.62 -4.32
CA GLU A 106 29.60 -12.84 -3.12
C GLU A 106 30.54 -11.66 -3.41
N SER A 107 31.63 -11.90 -4.17
CA SER A 107 32.62 -10.85 -4.48
C SER A 107 32.02 -9.72 -5.32
N VAL A 108 31.14 -10.06 -6.27
CA VAL A 108 30.47 -9.07 -7.12
C VAL A 108 29.43 -8.29 -6.32
N LEU A 109 28.66 -8.96 -5.45
CA LEU A 109 27.72 -8.30 -4.55
C LEU A 109 28.45 -7.36 -3.57
N ALA A 110 29.61 -7.76 -3.06
CA ALA A 110 30.42 -6.92 -2.17
C ALA A 110 30.94 -5.65 -2.85
N GLU A 111 31.41 -5.78 -4.10
CA GLU A 111 31.86 -4.64 -4.92
C GLU A 111 30.70 -3.65 -5.15
N VAL A 112 29.54 -4.15 -5.58
CA VAL A 112 28.37 -3.30 -5.82
C VAL A 112 27.90 -2.62 -4.54
N LEU A 113 27.95 -3.29 -3.39
CA LEU A 113 27.57 -2.71 -2.10
C LEU A 113 28.56 -1.64 -1.65
N ALA A 114 29.87 -1.87 -1.82
CA ALA A 114 30.92 -0.91 -1.51
C ALA A 114 30.74 0.40 -2.30
N ASP A 115 30.43 0.29 -3.60
CA ASP A 115 30.13 1.43 -4.47
C ASP A 115 28.87 2.21 -4.06
N VAL A 116 27.88 1.54 -3.47
CA VAL A 116 26.61 2.19 -3.06
C VAL A 116 26.79 2.91 -1.73
N VAL A 117 27.49 2.28 -0.79
CA VAL A 117 27.75 2.87 0.54
C VAL A 117 28.87 3.92 0.47
N GLY A 118 29.72 3.88 -0.57
CA GLY A 118 30.81 4.84 -0.78
C GLY A 118 32.07 4.51 0.02
N VAL A 119 32.36 3.22 0.19
CA VAL A 119 33.55 2.71 0.91
C VAL A 119 34.38 1.83 -0.01
N GLU A 120 35.68 1.65 0.27
CA GLU A 120 36.55 0.84 -0.60
C GLU A 120 36.20 -0.65 -0.60
N ARG A 121 35.80 -1.21 0.56
CA ARG A 121 35.43 -2.62 0.71
C ARG A 121 34.36 -2.80 1.77
N VAL A 122 33.51 -3.79 1.57
CA VAL A 122 32.49 -4.23 2.55
C VAL A 122 32.73 -5.70 2.86
N SER A 123 32.69 -6.07 4.15
CA SER A 123 32.79 -7.47 4.57
C SER A 123 31.53 -8.23 4.16
N VAL A 124 31.69 -9.47 3.68
CA VAL A 124 30.56 -10.31 3.26
C VAL A 124 29.67 -10.77 4.42
N GLU A 125 30.17 -10.65 5.65
CA GLU A 125 29.48 -11.00 6.90
C GLU A 125 28.83 -9.79 7.58
N SER A 126 29.12 -8.56 7.13
CA SER A 126 28.55 -7.37 7.75
C SER A 126 27.04 -7.34 7.54
N HIS A 127 26.30 -7.18 8.64
CA HIS A 127 24.87 -6.96 8.61
C HIS A 127 24.55 -5.63 7.94
N PHE A 128 23.69 -5.66 6.92
CA PHE A 128 23.36 -4.48 6.11
C PHE A 128 22.87 -3.30 6.95
N PHE A 129 22.06 -3.58 7.97
CA PHE A 129 21.41 -2.55 8.77
C PHE A 129 22.17 -2.19 10.04
N ASP A 130 22.81 -3.17 10.67
CA ASP A 130 23.36 -3.01 12.03
C ASP A 130 24.84 -2.64 11.96
N ASP A 131 25.60 -3.27 11.07
CA ASP A 131 27.05 -3.03 10.95
C ASP A 131 27.36 -1.90 9.96
N LEU A 132 26.62 -1.85 8.84
CA LEU A 132 26.84 -0.85 7.78
C LEU A 132 25.98 0.41 7.95
N GLY A 133 25.00 0.38 8.86
CA GLY A 133 24.03 1.48 9.03
C GLY A 133 23.25 1.81 7.77
N ALA A 134 23.13 0.87 6.82
CA ALA A 134 22.44 1.12 5.56
C ALA A 134 20.93 1.18 5.79
N ASP A 135 20.28 2.17 5.18
CA ASP A 135 18.81 2.27 5.20
C ASP A 135 18.20 1.59 3.96
N SER A 136 16.87 1.47 3.93
CA SER A 136 16.19 0.81 2.81
C SER A 136 16.40 1.52 1.46
N MET A 137 16.75 2.81 1.44
CA MET A 137 17.02 3.54 0.19
C MET A 137 18.40 3.18 -0.36
N VAL A 138 19.41 3.10 0.51
CA VAL A 138 20.74 2.58 0.15
C VAL A 138 20.60 1.13 -0.37
N MET A 139 19.81 0.30 0.32
CA MET A 139 19.59 -1.08 -0.11
C MET A 139 18.75 -1.21 -1.38
N ALA A 140 17.79 -0.32 -1.62
CA ALA A 140 17.06 -0.28 -2.90
C ALA A 140 17.99 0.09 -4.07
N GLN A 141 18.92 1.03 -3.87
CA GLN A 141 19.95 1.37 -4.87
C GLN A 141 20.90 0.19 -5.12
N PHE A 142 21.29 -0.52 -4.06
CA PHE A 142 22.05 -1.77 -4.17
C PHE A 142 21.30 -2.81 -5.01
N CYS A 143 20.04 -3.11 -4.69
CA CYS A 143 19.21 -4.04 -5.48
C CYS A 143 19.12 -3.61 -6.96
N ALA A 144 18.90 -2.31 -7.21
CA ALA A 144 18.83 -1.77 -8.56
C ALA A 144 20.15 -1.93 -9.34
N ARG A 145 21.32 -1.72 -8.71
CA ARG A 145 22.63 -1.93 -9.34
C ARG A 145 22.93 -3.42 -9.56
N VAL A 146 22.57 -4.29 -8.62
CA VAL A 146 22.72 -5.74 -8.77
C VAL A 146 21.94 -6.26 -9.98
N ARG A 147 20.68 -5.82 -10.15
CA ARG A 147 19.85 -6.20 -11.31
C ARG A 147 20.38 -5.73 -12.67
N LYS A 148 21.28 -4.73 -12.70
CA LYS A 148 21.92 -4.25 -13.93
C LYS A 148 23.15 -5.06 -14.33
N ARG A 149 23.68 -5.93 -13.45
CA ARG A 149 24.82 -6.80 -13.78
C ARG A 149 24.32 -8.14 -14.31
N GLU A 150 24.79 -8.51 -15.50
CA GLU A 150 24.45 -9.79 -16.12
C GLU A 150 25.03 -10.96 -15.29
N GLY A 151 24.26 -12.05 -15.17
CA GLY A 151 24.67 -13.25 -14.44
C GLY A 151 24.40 -13.25 -12.93
N LEU A 152 23.89 -12.16 -12.34
CA LEU A 152 23.45 -12.13 -10.94
C LEU A 152 21.95 -12.46 -10.80
N PRO A 153 21.54 -13.16 -9.72
CA PRO A 153 20.13 -13.34 -9.40
C PRO A 153 19.47 -11.98 -9.09
N SER A 154 18.21 -11.83 -9.49
CA SER A 154 17.44 -10.63 -9.17
C SER A 154 17.21 -10.55 -7.65
N VAL A 155 17.60 -9.42 -7.06
CA VAL A 155 17.47 -9.16 -5.63
C VAL A 155 16.32 -8.20 -5.38
N SER A 156 15.44 -8.53 -4.44
CA SER A 156 14.38 -7.64 -3.95
C SER A 156 14.66 -7.14 -2.53
N MET A 157 14.01 -6.05 -2.13
CA MET A 157 14.13 -5.54 -0.74
C MET A 157 13.65 -6.58 0.30
N LYS A 158 12.71 -7.46 -0.08
CA LYS A 158 12.28 -8.57 0.77
C LYS A 158 13.42 -9.56 1.02
N ASP A 159 14.24 -9.82 0.02
CA ASP A 159 15.41 -10.70 0.13
C ASP A 159 16.49 -10.07 1.00
N ILE A 160 16.72 -8.75 0.88
CA ILE A 160 17.65 -8.01 1.75
C ILE A 160 17.28 -8.14 3.23
N TYR A 161 16.00 -7.98 3.58
CA TYR A 161 15.57 -8.14 4.98
C TYR A 161 15.62 -9.59 5.46
N ARG A 162 15.42 -10.56 4.55
CA ARG A 162 15.45 -11.99 4.87
C ARG A 162 16.88 -12.52 5.03
N TYR A 163 17.80 -12.00 4.23
CA TYR A 163 19.19 -12.43 4.13
C TYR A 163 20.11 -11.21 4.30
N PRO A 164 20.30 -10.73 5.53
CA PRO A 164 20.84 -9.38 5.77
C PRO A 164 22.37 -9.28 5.71
N THR A 165 23.05 -10.24 5.07
CA THR A 165 24.49 -10.20 4.80
C THR A 165 24.75 -10.64 3.36
N ILE A 166 25.87 -10.26 2.75
CA ILE A 166 26.20 -10.67 1.37
C ILE A 166 26.27 -12.20 1.27
N ARG A 167 26.86 -12.87 2.27
CA ARG A 167 26.97 -14.33 2.32
C ARG A 167 25.60 -15.02 2.39
N SER A 168 24.74 -14.57 3.30
CA SER A 168 23.39 -15.14 3.43
C SER A 168 22.55 -14.85 2.17
N LEU A 169 22.74 -13.69 1.55
CA LEU A 169 22.04 -13.31 0.33
C LEU A 169 22.50 -14.16 -0.86
N ALA A 170 23.81 -14.34 -1.05
CA ALA A 170 24.37 -15.14 -2.13
C ALA A 170 24.00 -16.63 -2.01
N SER A 171 23.93 -17.15 -0.78
CA SER A 171 23.55 -18.55 -0.53
C SER A 171 22.02 -18.78 -0.50
N GLY A 172 21.24 -17.77 -0.12
CA GLY A 172 19.79 -17.85 0.04
C GLY A 172 18.97 -17.54 -1.21
N LEU A 173 19.61 -16.98 -2.25
CA LEU A 173 18.98 -16.74 -3.55
C LEU A 173 19.08 -17.99 -4.43
N PRO A 174 17.96 -18.49 -4.99
CA PRO A 174 18.02 -19.58 -5.96
C PRO A 174 18.75 -19.13 -7.23
N ASP A 175 19.44 -20.07 -7.90
CA ASP A 175 20.03 -19.84 -9.22
C ASP A 175 19.01 -19.19 -10.15
N ALA A 176 19.46 -18.23 -10.97
CA ALA A 176 18.60 -17.45 -11.85
C ALA A 176 17.73 -18.36 -12.72
N ALA A 177 16.47 -18.55 -12.33
CA ALA A 177 15.52 -19.33 -13.10
C ALA A 177 15.30 -18.62 -14.44
N PRO A 178 15.41 -19.31 -15.59
CA PRO A 178 15.15 -18.70 -16.88
C PRO A 178 13.73 -18.15 -16.90
N ALA A 179 13.61 -16.84 -17.08
CA ALA A 179 12.33 -16.16 -17.18
C ALA A 179 11.49 -16.83 -18.28
N PRO A 180 10.22 -17.20 -18.02
CA PRO A 180 9.38 -17.80 -19.04
C PRO A 180 9.29 -16.88 -20.26
N ALA A 181 9.47 -17.47 -21.46
CA ALA A 181 9.49 -16.74 -22.72
C ALA A 181 8.23 -15.88 -22.86
N ALA A 182 8.44 -14.57 -22.86
CA ALA A 182 7.41 -13.57 -22.88
C ALA A 182 6.70 -13.50 -24.26
N ALA A 183 5.39 -13.77 -24.33
CA ALA A 183 4.53 -13.31 -25.42
C ALA A 183 4.51 -11.77 -25.52
N ALA A 184 5.04 -11.18 -26.60
CA ALA A 184 5.13 -9.73 -26.77
C ALA A 184 3.80 -9.01 -26.40
N VAL A 185 3.86 -8.05 -25.47
CA VAL A 185 2.71 -7.21 -25.17
C VAL A 185 2.56 -6.26 -26.35
N GLU A 186 1.51 -6.47 -27.14
CA GLU A 186 1.18 -5.61 -28.27
C GLU A 186 0.78 -4.23 -27.74
N VAL A 187 1.70 -3.27 -27.84
CA VAL A 187 1.46 -1.86 -27.47
C VAL A 187 0.49 -1.29 -28.50
N ALA A 188 -0.67 -0.79 -28.05
CA ALA A 188 -1.60 -0.15 -28.95
C ALA A 188 -0.93 1.09 -29.59
N THR A 189 -1.18 1.32 -30.88
CA THR A 189 -0.64 2.49 -31.56
C THR A 189 -1.08 3.78 -30.83
N PRO A 190 -0.15 4.71 -30.53
CA PRO A 190 -0.49 5.97 -29.86
C PRO A 190 -1.61 6.70 -30.60
N ALA A 191 -2.54 7.30 -29.85
CA ALA A 191 -3.63 8.06 -30.47
C ALA A 191 -3.07 9.32 -31.16
N GLY A 192 -3.64 9.68 -32.31
CA GLY A 192 -3.28 10.93 -32.98
C GLY A 192 -3.72 12.16 -32.16
N THR A 193 -3.01 13.28 -32.29
CA THR A 193 -3.38 14.54 -31.60
C THR A 193 -4.80 14.98 -31.95
N ALA A 194 -5.24 14.81 -33.20
CA ALA A 194 -6.60 15.12 -33.62
C ALA A 194 -7.66 14.28 -32.88
N GLN A 195 -7.40 12.98 -32.68
CA GLN A 195 -8.30 12.10 -31.92
C GLN A 195 -8.38 12.51 -30.44
N TYR A 196 -7.23 12.84 -29.84
CA TYR A 196 -7.14 13.33 -28.47
C TYR A 196 -7.94 14.63 -28.26
N VAL A 197 -7.77 15.61 -29.16
CA VAL A 197 -8.50 16.89 -29.11
C VAL A 197 -9.99 16.69 -29.37
N LEU A 198 -10.37 15.89 -30.37
CA LEU A 198 -11.77 15.58 -30.67
C LEU A 198 -12.46 14.90 -29.49
N CYS A 199 -11.80 13.95 -28.82
CA CYS A 199 -12.31 13.32 -27.61
C CYS A 199 -12.60 14.37 -26.52
N GLY A 200 -11.66 15.28 -26.27
CA GLY A 200 -11.85 16.37 -25.30
C GLY A 200 -13.01 17.30 -25.67
N ALA A 201 -13.14 17.66 -26.95
CA ALA A 201 -14.25 18.49 -27.44
C ALA A 201 -15.61 17.80 -27.24
N LEU A 202 -15.72 16.50 -27.53
CA LEU A 202 -16.95 15.74 -27.32
C LEU A 202 -17.30 15.60 -25.83
N GLN A 203 -16.31 15.43 -24.96
CA GLN A 203 -16.51 15.39 -23.50
C GLN A 203 -16.99 16.76 -22.97
N LEU A 204 -16.41 17.86 -23.46
CA LEU A 204 -16.84 19.22 -23.11
C LEU A 204 -18.27 19.49 -23.60
N LEU A 205 -18.58 19.10 -24.84
CA LEU A 205 -19.93 19.25 -25.39
C LEU A 205 -20.96 18.45 -24.56
N PHE A 206 -20.61 17.23 -24.16
CA PHE A 206 -21.45 16.44 -23.25
C PHE A 206 -21.66 17.15 -21.91
N TYR A 207 -20.60 17.70 -21.30
CA TYR A 207 -20.70 18.47 -20.06
C TYR A 207 -21.64 19.67 -20.21
N LEU A 208 -21.47 20.47 -21.28
CA LEU A 208 -22.31 21.64 -21.55
C LEU A 208 -23.77 21.25 -21.79
N GLY A 209 -24.01 20.22 -22.61
CA GLY A 209 -25.35 19.71 -22.88
C GLY A 209 -26.02 19.14 -21.62
N TYR A 210 -25.30 18.35 -20.83
CA TYR A 210 -25.80 17.82 -19.56
C TYR A 210 -26.11 18.94 -18.56
N SER A 211 -25.23 19.94 -18.44
CA SER A 211 -25.44 21.10 -17.57
C SER A 211 -26.65 21.92 -18.00
N TYR A 212 -26.88 22.09 -19.31
CA TYR A 212 -28.06 22.76 -19.84
C TYR A 212 -29.34 22.02 -19.50
N VAL A 213 -29.38 20.69 -19.67
CA VAL A 213 -30.54 19.88 -19.28
C VAL A 213 -30.81 20.00 -17.77
N VAL A 214 -29.77 19.92 -16.93
CA VAL A 214 -29.91 20.12 -15.48
C VAL A 214 -30.43 21.51 -15.16
N ALA A 215 -29.91 22.56 -15.81
CA ALA A 215 -30.38 23.94 -15.62
C ALA A 215 -31.88 24.08 -15.96
N VAL A 216 -32.32 23.53 -17.09
CA VAL A 216 -33.75 23.53 -17.48
C VAL A 216 -34.60 22.83 -16.42
N VAL A 217 -34.19 21.63 -15.97
CA VAL A 217 -34.92 20.87 -14.94
C VAL A 217 -35.01 21.64 -13.63
N VAL A 218 -33.91 22.26 -13.18
CA VAL A 218 -33.86 23.06 -11.96
C VAL A 218 -34.76 24.30 -12.06
N VAL A 219 -34.70 25.04 -13.16
CA VAL A 219 -35.52 26.24 -13.39
C VAL A 219 -37.00 25.92 -13.42
N ARG A 220 -37.39 24.89 -14.20
CA ARG A 220 -38.78 24.46 -14.29
C ARG A 220 -39.28 23.90 -12.96
N GLY A 221 -38.43 23.16 -12.25
CA GLY A 221 -38.72 22.65 -10.91
C GLY A 221 -38.92 23.77 -9.89
N TYR A 222 -38.03 24.76 -9.89
CA TYR A 222 -38.15 25.93 -9.02
C TYR A 222 -39.46 26.67 -9.30
N GLY A 223 -39.77 26.98 -10.56
CA GLY A 223 -41.03 27.62 -10.94
C GLY A 223 -42.27 26.82 -10.52
N PHE A 224 -42.20 25.48 -10.59
CA PHE A 224 -43.27 24.60 -10.12
C PHE A 224 -43.46 24.69 -8.59
N VAL A 225 -42.38 24.66 -7.82
CA VAL A 225 -42.40 24.74 -6.35
C VAL A 225 -42.80 26.13 -5.86
N SER A 226 -42.30 27.21 -6.50
CA SER A 226 -42.57 28.58 -6.08
C SER A 226 -43.99 29.06 -6.38
N ALA A 227 -44.70 28.41 -7.32
CA ALA A 227 -46.12 28.65 -7.60
C ALA A 227 -47.08 28.09 -6.52
N ALA A 228 -46.58 27.76 -5.33
CA ALA A 228 -47.36 27.19 -4.25
C ALA A 228 -48.11 28.27 -3.43
N ALA A 229 -49.30 27.93 -2.94
CA ALA A 229 -50.16 28.86 -2.19
C ALA A 229 -49.90 28.89 -0.67
N GLY A 230 -49.00 28.03 -0.16
CA GLY A 230 -48.68 27.95 1.27
C GLY A 230 -47.62 26.89 1.59
N VAL A 231 -47.18 26.82 2.86
CA VAL A 231 -46.04 25.98 3.28
C VAL A 231 -46.25 24.48 3.02
N ILE A 232 -47.46 23.97 3.24
CA ILE A 232 -47.79 22.56 2.96
C ILE A 232 -47.72 22.27 1.45
N ASP A 233 -48.23 23.19 0.62
CA ASP A 233 -48.16 23.06 -0.84
C ASP A 233 -46.70 23.17 -1.34
N ILE A 234 -45.88 24.07 -0.78
CA ILE A 234 -44.43 24.15 -1.03
C ILE A 234 -43.78 22.80 -0.73
N TYR A 235 -44.08 22.22 0.43
CA TYR A 235 -43.53 20.93 0.83
C TYR A 235 -43.94 19.80 -0.13
N LEU A 236 -45.24 19.68 -0.46
CA LEU A 236 -45.74 18.63 -1.34
C LEU A 236 -45.17 18.74 -2.77
N ARG A 237 -45.12 19.96 -3.31
CA ARG A 237 -44.50 20.21 -4.62
C ARG A 237 -42.99 19.96 -4.62
N SER A 238 -42.30 20.33 -3.54
CA SER A 238 -40.88 20.03 -3.35
C SER A 238 -40.63 18.52 -3.31
N ALA A 239 -41.46 17.77 -2.58
CA ALA A 239 -41.39 16.32 -2.51
C ALA A 239 -41.65 15.66 -3.87
N LEU A 240 -42.67 16.12 -4.60
CA LEU A 240 -42.97 15.61 -5.94
C LEU A 240 -41.83 15.89 -6.93
N PHE A 241 -41.37 17.14 -7.02
CA PHE A 241 -40.29 17.53 -7.93
C PHE A 241 -38.99 16.82 -7.59
N ALA A 242 -38.55 16.88 -6.32
CA ALA A 242 -37.29 16.29 -5.93
C ALA A 242 -37.32 14.76 -6.03
N GLY A 243 -38.48 14.13 -5.78
CA GLY A 243 -38.66 12.70 -6.01
C GLY A 243 -38.60 12.31 -7.48
N ALA A 244 -39.25 13.08 -8.37
CA ALA A 244 -39.17 12.87 -9.81
C ALA A 244 -37.74 13.09 -10.34
N ALA A 245 -37.06 14.15 -9.91
CA ALA A 245 -35.68 14.44 -10.28
C ALA A 245 -34.71 13.35 -9.78
N PHE A 246 -34.88 12.88 -8.54
CA PHE A 246 -34.11 11.77 -7.99
C PHE A 246 -34.32 10.49 -8.80
N LEU A 247 -35.57 10.15 -9.14
CA LEU A 247 -35.88 8.98 -9.98
C LEU A 247 -35.26 9.11 -11.36
N ALA A 248 -35.34 10.28 -11.99
CA ALA A 248 -34.73 10.55 -13.29
C ALA A 248 -33.20 10.38 -13.23
N MET A 249 -32.52 10.94 -12.21
CA MET A 249 -31.09 10.76 -11.99
C MET A 249 -30.70 9.30 -11.73
N CYS A 250 -31.58 8.53 -11.09
CA CYS A 250 -31.38 7.09 -10.88
C CYS A 250 -31.46 6.30 -12.19
N LEU A 251 -32.45 6.59 -13.02
CA LEU A 251 -32.74 5.87 -14.26
C LEU A 251 -31.82 6.28 -15.42
N LEU A 252 -31.39 7.54 -15.47
CA LEU A 252 -30.57 8.08 -16.55
C LEU A 252 -29.32 7.23 -16.88
N PRO A 253 -28.43 6.88 -15.94
CA PRO A 253 -27.27 6.04 -16.27
C PRO A 253 -27.64 4.63 -16.70
N ILE A 254 -28.75 4.07 -16.22
CA ILE A 254 -29.22 2.75 -16.64
C ILE A 254 -29.61 2.82 -18.12
N LEU A 255 -30.45 3.78 -18.48
CA LEU A 255 -30.88 4.02 -19.86
C LEU A 255 -29.68 4.34 -20.76
N ALA A 256 -28.79 5.24 -20.32
CA ALA A 256 -27.59 5.62 -21.06
C ALA A 256 -26.67 4.43 -21.30
N LYS A 257 -26.46 3.55 -20.31
CA LYS A 257 -25.67 2.32 -20.49
C LYS A 257 -26.29 1.41 -21.54
N TRP A 258 -27.60 1.13 -21.46
CA TRP A 258 -28.26 0.23 -22.41
C TRP A 258 -28.33 0.80 -23.82
N LEU A 259 -28.48 2.13 -23.96
CA LEU A 259 -28.51 2.82 -25.25
C LEU A 259 -27.12 2.97 -25.87
N LEU A 260 -26.14 3.45 -25.10
CA LEU A 260 -24.81 3.79 -25.60
C LEU A 260 -23.86 2.61 -25.64
N ILE A 261 -24.06 1.55 -24.85
CA ILE A 261 -23.13 0.41 -24.77
C ILE A 261 -23.85 -0.91 -25.08
N GLY A 262 -25.05 -1.12 -24.53
CA GLY A 262 -25.72 -2.41 -24.56
C GLY A 262 -25.19 -3.33 -23.46
N ARG A 263 -24.79 -4.57 -23.79
CA ARG A 263 -24.15 -5.50 -22.85
C ARG A 263 -22.63 -5.37 -22.92
N TRP A 264 -21.98 -5.20 -21.77
CA TRP A 264 -20.54 -5.28 -21.68
C TRP A 264 -20.04 -6.68 -22.07
N LYS A 265 -18.99 -6.71 -22.90
CA LYS A 265 -18.26 -7.92 -23.30
C LYS A 265 -16.79 -7.75 -22.94
N PRO A 266 -16.02 -8.83 -22.72
CA PRO A 266 -14.57 -8.74 -22.65
C PRO A 266 -14.03 -8.21 -23.99
N GLN A 267 -13.38 -7.06 -23.99
CA GLN A 267 -12.87 -6.40 -25.18
C GLN A 267 -11.80 -5.36 -24.81
N ARG A 268 -11.09 -4.89 -25.83
CA ARG A 268 -10.13 -3.78 -25.73
C ARG A 268 -10.71 -2.54 -26.40
N ILE A 269 -10.80 -1.43 -25.66
CA ILE A 269 -11.29 -0.14 -26.17
C ILE A 269 -10.11 0.83 -26.21
N ARG A 270 -9.73 1.30 -27.40
CA ARG A 270 -8.66 2.29 -27.55
C ARG A 270 -9.03 3.59 -26.85
N ILE A 271 -8.16 4.08 -25.97
CA ILE A 271 -8.34 5.35 -25.27
C ILE A 271 -8.33 6.49 -26.31
N TRP A 272 -9.12 7.54 -26.08
CA TRP A 272 -9.35 8.68 -26.98
C TRP A 272 -10.15 8.38 -28.27
N SER A 273 -10.65 7.15 -28.44
CA SER A 273 -11.58 6.81 -29.53
C SER A 273 -13.02 7.21 -29.23
N LEU A 274 -13.91 7.18 -30.23
CA LEU A 274 -15.35 7.37 -30.01
C LEU A 274 -15.97 6.30 -29.10
N ALA A 275 -15.46 5.06 -29.16
CA ALA A 275 -15.85 4.00 -28.24
C ALA A 275 -15.45 4.34 -26.79
N TYR A 276 -14.28 4.97 -26.61
CA TYR A 276 -13.86 5.50 -25.31
C TYR A 276 -14.75 6.66 -24.83
N VAL A 277 -15.19 7.57 -25.71
CA VAL A 277 -16.14 8.64 -25.34
C VAL A 277 -17.45 8.03 -24.80
N ARG A 278 -18.00 7.01 -25.48
CA ARG A 278 -19.20 6.27 -25.01
C ARG A 278 -18.97 5.63 -23.63
N PHE A 279 -17.82 4.98 -23.46
CA PHE A 279 -17.40 4.40 -22.18
C PHE A 279 -17.31 5.47 -21.08
N TRP A 280 -16.66 6.62 -21.36
CA TRP A 280 -16.50 7.72 -20.42
C TRP A 280 -17.84 8.34 -20.02
N VAL A 281 -18.75 8.57 -20.96
CA VAL A 281 -20.10 9.09 -20.66
C VAL A 281 -20.83 8.19 -19.67
N VAL A 282 -20.86 6.88 -19.94
CA VAL A 282 -21.51 5.92 -19.04
C VAL A 282 -20.80 5.86 -17.69
N LYS A 283 -19.46 5.87 -17.67
CA LYS A 283 -18.67 5.91 -16.43
C LYS A 283 -19.01 7.13 -15.57
N THR A 284 -19.02 8.32 -16.18
CA THR A 284 -19.31 9.57 -15.49
C THR A 284 -20.73 9.55 -14.91
N LEU A 285 -21.73 9.12 -15.69
CA LEU A 285 -23.12 9.04 -15.22
C LEU A 285 -23.34 7.98 -14.12
N VAL A 286 -22.69 6.82 -14.22
CA VAL A 286 -22.79 5.75 -13.21
C VAL A 286 -22.12 6.17 -11.91
N ARG A 287 -20.93 6.80 -11.96
CA ARG A 287 -20.22 7.28 -10.77
C ARG A 287 -20.90 8.47 -10.09
N ALA A 288 -21.57 9.33 -10.86
CA ALA A 288 -22.34 10.46 -10.33
C ALA A 288 -23.72 10.05 -9.78
N ASN A 289 -24.13 8.79 -9.92
CA ASN A 289 -25.47 8.35 -9.56
C ASN A 289 -25.72 8.40 -8.03
N PRO A 290 -26.86 8.96 -7.58
CA PRO A 290 -27.13 9.12 -6.16
C PRO A 290 -27.38 7.80 -5.41
N LEU A 291 -27.59 6.67 -6.11
CA LEU A 291 -27.77 5.36 -5.49
C LEU A 291 -26.51 4.85 -4.78
N VAL A 292 -25.34 5.47 -5.01
CA VAL A 292 -24.13 5.23 -4.21
C VAL A 292 -24.33 5.60 -2.73
N LEU A 293 -25.28 6.49 -2.40
CA LEU A 293 -25.64 6.83 -1.01
C LEU A 293 -26.32 5.65 -0.28
N PHE A 294 -26.79 4.66 -1.02
CA PHE A 294 -27.48 3.47 -0.53
C PHE A 294 -26.58 2.23 -0.43
N VAL A 295 -25.26 2.39 -0.59
CA VAL A 295 -24.27 1.34 -0.34
C VAL A 295 -24.47 0.68 1.03
N GLY A 296 -24.44 -0.65 1.05
CA GLY A 296 -24.81 -1.51 2.18
C GLY A 296 -26.30 -1.86 2.25
N SER A 297 -27.14 -1.38 1.33
CA SER A 297 -28.58 -1.69 1.28
C SER A 297 -28.97 -2.54 0.05
N PRO A 298 -30.15 -3.20 0.08
CA PRO A 298 -30.69 -3.92 -1.07
C PRO A 298 -30.89 -3.06 -2.32
N LEU A 299 -31.13 -1.76 -2.19
CA LEU A 299 -31.37 -0.85 -3.32
C LEU A 299 -30.14 -0.74 -4.22
N TYR A 300 -28.95 -0.71 -3.63
CA TYR A 300 -27.71 -0.67 -4.38
C TYR A 300 -27.50 -1.95 -5.19
N VAL A 301 -27.87 -3.11 -4.64
CA VAL A 301 -27.83 -4.39 -5.39
C VAL A 301 -28.83 -4.39 -6.55
N LEU A 302 -30.04 -3.85 -6.36
CA LEU A 302 -31.03 -3.72 -7.45
C LEU A 302 -30.52 -2.82 -8.56
N TYR A 303 -29.86 -1.71 -8.21
CA TYR A 303 -29.22 -0.81 -9.17
C TYR A 303 -28.17 -1.52 -10.02
N LEU A 304 -27.24 -2.24 -9.39
CA LEU A 304 -26.20 -2.98 -10.11
C LEU A 304 -26.77 -4.07 -11.02
N ARG A 305 -27.85 -4.76 -10.59
CA ARG A 305 -28.58 -5.71 -11.45
C ARG A 305 -29.23 -5.03 -12.64
N ALA A 306 -29.85 -3.86 -12.45
CA ALA A 306 -30.46 -3.10 -13.54
C ALA A 306 -29.41 -2.62 -14.57
N LEU A 307 -28.17 -2.39 -14.13
CA LEU A 307 -27.04 -2.13 -15.02
C LEU A 307 -26.52 -3.38 -15.74
N GLY A 308 -26.84 -4.60 -15.27
CA GLY A 308 -26.48 -5.86 -15.92
C GLY A 308 -25.76 -6.88 -15.04
N ALA A 309 -25.40 -6.53 -13.80
CA ALA A 309 -24.66 -7.44 -12.91
C ALA A 309 -25.47 -8.67 -12.47
N ARG A 310 -24.81 -9.82 -12.42
CA ARG A 310 -25.40 -11.09 -11.97
C ARG A 310 -25.15 -11.28 -10.48
N ILE A 311 -26.04 -10.73 -9.66
CA ILE A 311 -25.88 -10.75 -8.20
C ILE A 311 -26.94 -11.66 -7.55
N GLY A 312 -26.50 -12.63 -6.75
CA GLY A 312 -27.33 -13.60 -6.02
C GLY A 312 -28.14 -12.99 -4.88
N ARG A 313 -29.01 -13.81 -4.26
CA ARG A 313 -29.81 -13.38 -3.09
C ARG A 313 -28.90 -13.20 -1.88
N GLY A 314 -29.25 -12.30 -0.97
CA GLY A 314 -28.54 -12.15 0.30
C GLY A 314 -27.23 -11.37 0.26
N VAL A 315 -26.71 -11.03 -0.92
CA VAL A 315 -25.45 -10.28 -1.11
C VAL A 315 -25.49 -8.91 -0.44
N VAL A 316 -24.36 -8.52 0.16
CA VAL A 316 -24.17 -7.20 0.78
C VAL A 316 -22.87 -6.59 0.28
N ILE A 317 -22.95 -5.36 -0.25
CA ILE A 317 -21.80 -4.63 -0.81
C ILE A 317 -21.68 -3.30 -0.06
N PHE A 318 -20.54 -3.10 0.61
CA PHE A 318 -20.20 -1.90 1.38
C PHE A 318 -19.21 -0.97 0.66
N SER A 319 -18.59 -1.41 -0.44
CA SER A 319 -17.72 -0.58 -1.25
C SER A 319 -18.48 0.52 -1.99
N LYS A 320 -17.89 1.72 -2.04
CA LYS A 320 -18.36 2.87 -2.82
C LYS A 320 -17.77 2.91 -4.24
N HIS A 321 -16.76 2.08 -4.54
CA HIS A 321 -16.24 1.94 -5.89
C HIS A 321 -17.24 1.16 -6.73
N VAL A 322 -18.01 1.88 -7.55
CA VAL A 322 -19.09 1.31 -8.35
C VAL A 322 -18.50 0.53 -9.52
N PRO A 323 -18.81 -0.78 -9.68
CA PRO A 323 -18.36 -1.55 -10.83
C PRO A 323 -18.97 -0.96 -12.11
N LEU A 324 -18.14 -0.75 -13.13
CA LEU A 324 -18.59 -0.10 -14.36
C LEU A 324 -19.07 -1.12 -15.40
N CYS A 325 -18.26 -2.15 -15.66
CA CYS A 325 -18.56 -3.19 -16.64
C CYS A 325 -19.44 -4.29 -16.01
N THR A 326 -20.61 -3.88 -15.52
CA THR A 326 -21.50 -4.68 -14.67
C THR A 326 -21.91 -6.03 -15.27
N ASP A 327 -22.13 -6.19 -16.58
CA ASP A 327 -22.47 -7.50 -17.18
C ASP A 327 -21.37 -8.58 -16.99
N LEU A 328 -20.14 -8.13 -16.72
CA LEU A 328 -18.96 -8.96 -16.47
C LEU A 328 -18.78 -9.28 -14.97
N LEU A 329 -19.62 -8.74 -14.10
CA LEU A 329 -19.61 -9.01 -12.66
C LEU A 329 -20.62 -10.11 -12.32
N THR A 330 -20.13 -11.19 -11.72
CA THR A 330 -20.96 -12.25 -11.15
C THR A 330 -20.66 -12.38 -9.66
N VAL A 331 -21.71 -12.37 -8.83
CA VAL A 331 -21.61 -12.50 -7.37
C VAL A 331 -22.65 -13.49 -6.88
N GLY A 332 -22.20 -14.60 -6.28
CA GLY A 332 -23.07 -15.64 -5.74
C GLY A 332 -23.84 -15.21 -4.50
N ALA A 333 -24.80 -16.02 -4.09
CA ALA A 333 -25.67 -15.71 -2.95
C ALA A 333 -24.89 -15.59 -1.63
N ASP A 334 -25.38 -14.76 -0.70
CA ASP A 334 -24.82 -14.58 0.65
C ASP A 334 -23.37 -14.10 0.73
N THR A 335 -22.83 -13.58 -0.38
CA THR A 335 -21.49 -12.99 -0.47
C THR A 335 -21.44 -11.60 0.16
N VAL A 336 -20.32 -11.30 0.81
CA VAL A 336 -20.06 -10.04 1.52
C VAL A 336 -18.85 -9.35 0.90
N ILE A 337 -19.03 -8.10 0.47
CA ILE A 337 -17.96 -7.24 -0.04
C ILE A 337 -17.83 -6.04 0.88
N ARG A 338 -16.65 -5.87 1.50
CA ARG A 338 -16.34 -4.80 2.47
C ARG A 338 -16.12 -3.45 1.78
N LYS A 339 -15.78 -2.43 2.58
CA LYS A 339 -15.54 -1.06 2.11
C LYS A 339 -14.23 -0.99 1.32
N ASP A 340 -14.11 0.04 0.48
CA ASP A 340 -12.88 0.36 -0.26
C ASP A 340 -12.33 -0.81 -1.12
N THR A 341 -13.19 -1.74 -1.51
CA THR A 341 -12.85 -2.83 -2.44
C THR A 341 -13.00 -2.35 -3.88
N PHE A 342 -12.03 -2.63 -4.74
CA PHE A 342 -12.06 -2.37 -6.18
C PHE A 342 -12.51 -3.61 -6.96
N LEU A 343 -13.60 -3.50 -7.69
CA LEU A 343 -14.16 -4.56 -8.55
C LEU A 343 -14.66 -3.97 -9.88
N ASN A 344 -13.80 -3.19 -10.52
CA ASN A 344 -14.14 -2.32 -11.65
C ASN A 344 -14.65 -3.07 -12.89
N CYS A 345 -14.21 -4.32 -13.06
CA CYS A 345 -14.38 -5.12 -14.30
C CYS A 345 -13.77 -4.46 -15.55
N TYR A 346 -12.88 -3.49 -15.34
CA TYR A 346 -12.01 -2.93 -16.36
C TYR A 346 -10.70 -2.46 -15.72
N ARG A 347 -9.66 -2.37 -16.54
CA ARG A 347 -8.40 -1.67 -16.24
C ARG A 347 -7.91 -0.92 -17.48
N ALA A 348 -7.07 0.09 -17.29
CA ALA A 348 -6.36 0.73 -18.39
C ALA A 348 -4.92 0.21 -18.44
N ARG A 349 -4.43 -0.17 -19.62
CA ARG A 349 -3.06 -0.63 -19.86
C ARG A 349 -2.65 -0.26 -21.28
N ALA A 350 -1.44 0.27 -21.48
CA ALA A 350 -0.85 0.53 -22.80
C ALA A 350 -1.81 1.24 -23.80
N GLY A 351 -2.49 2.31 -23.37
CA GLY A 351 -3.38 3.10 -24.24
C GLY A 351 -4.74 2.45 -24.55
N VAL A 352 -5.11 1.35 -23.90
CA VAL A 352 -6.43 0.69 -24.04
C VAL A 352 -7.11 0.48 -22.69
N ILE A 353 -8.44 0.55 -22.69
CA ILE A 353 -9.28 0.01 -21.62
C ILE A 353 -9.52 -1.46 -21.92
N GLU A 354 -9.07 -2.34 -21.04
CA GLU A 354 -9.34 -3.78 -21.07
C GLU A 354 -10.51 -4.08 -20.13
N THR A 355 -11.61 -4.61 -20.68
CA THR A 355 -12.75 -5.07 -19.88
C THR A 355 -12.66 -6.58 -19.67
N GLY A 356 -13.01 -7.07 -18.49
CA GLY A 356 -12.95 -8.50 -18.20
C GLY A 356 -13.76 -8.92 -16.97
N PRO A 357 -14.02 -10.23 -16.83
CA PRO A 357 -14.92 -10.76 -15.80
C PRO A 357 -14.29 -10.75 -14.41
N VAL A 358 -15.14 -10.58 -13.40
CA VAL A 358 -14.84 -10.86 -11.99
C VAL A 358 -15.97 -11.75 -11.48
N THR A 359 -15.62 -12.95 -10.99
CA THR A 359 -16.61 -13.97 -10.61
C THR A 359 -16.43 -14.40 -9.16
N LEU A 360 -17.42 -14.12 -8.32
CA LEU A 360 -17.46 -14.51 -6.92
C LEU A 360 -18.54 -15.57 -6.72
N GLY A 361 -18.18 -16.70 -6.09
CA GLY A 361 -19.09 -17.76 -5.69
C GLY A 361 -20.07 -17.36 -4.59
N ARG A 362 -20.76 -18.35 -4.02
CA ARG A 362 -21.71 -18.21 -2.92
C ARG A 362 -20.99 -18.13 -1.58
N GLY A 363 -21.45 -17.27 -0.69
CA GLY A 363 -20.92 -17.16 0.67
C GLY A 363 -19.48 -16.67 0.74
N VAL A 364 -18.99 -16.02 -0.32
CA VAL A 364 -17.64 -15.46 -0.39
C VAL A 364 -17.50 -14.26 0.55
N PHE A 365 -16.33 -14.10 1.14
CA PHE A 365 -15.95 -12.92 1.90
C PHE A 365 -14.83 -12.17 1.20
N VAL A 366 -15.05 -10.87 0.92
CA VAL A 366 -14.04 -9.97 0.37
C VAL A 366 -13.72 -8.87 1.38
N GLY A 367 -12.48 -8.87 1.85
CA GLY A 367 -11.93 -7.92 2.80
C GLY A 367 -11.95 -6.46 2.34
N GLU A 368 -11.68 -5.58 3.31
CA GLU A 368 -11.56 -4.14 3.12
C GLU A 368 -10.22 -3.81 2.43
N TRP A 369 -10.21 -2.86 1.49
CA TRP A 369 -9.03 -2.51 0.65
C TRP A 369 -8.54 -3.65 -0.24
N VAL A 370 -9.46 -4.49 -0.73
CA VAL A 370 -9.12 -5.54 -1.67
C VAL A 370 -9.23 -5.06 -3.12
N VAL A 371 -8.28 -5.45 -3.96
CA VAL A 371 -8.36 -5.23 -5.41
C VAL A 371 -8.58 -6.54 -6.15
N LEU A 372 -9.69 -6.64 -6.89
CA LEU A 372 -10.01 -7.76 -7.75
C LEU A 372 -9.82 -7.34 -9.21
N ASP A 373 -8.70 -7.75 -9.82
CA ASP A 373 -8.41 -7.41 -11.20
C ASP A 373 -9.29 -8.18 -12.20
N VAL A 374 -9.31 -7.75 -13.46
CA VAL A 374 -10.01 -8.44 -14.54
C VAL A 374 -9.48 -9.87 -14.72
N GLY A 375 -10.40 -10.81 -14.95
CA GLY A 375 -10.07 -12.22 -15.12
C GLY A 375 -9.83 -12.99 -13.82
N THR A 376 -10.30 -12.48 -12.68
CA THR A 376 -10.17 -13.14 -11.37
C THR A 376 -11.44 -13.88 -10.97
N SER A 377 -11.29 -14.90 -10.12
CA SER A 377 -12.44 -15.63 -9.58
C SER A 377 -12.24 -16.12 -8.14
N MET A 378 -13.35 -16.37 -7.44
CA MET A 378 -13.37 -16.96 -6.11
C MET A 378 -14.47 -18.03 -6.04
N GLY A 379 -14.14 -19.23 -5.59
CA GLY A 379 -15.08 -20.34 -5.40
C GLY A 379 -16.05 -20.13 -4.24
N ASP A 380 -17.01 -21.03 -4.09
CA ASP A 380 -18.00 -20.96 -3.01
C ASP A 380 -17.32 -21.03 -1.64
N GLY A 381 -17.74 -20.18 -0.70
CA GLY A 381 -17.20 -20.10 0.66
C GLY A 381 -15.78 -19.53 0.79
N ALA A 382 -15.15 -19.15 -0.32
CA ALA A 382 -13.80 -18.60 -0.32
C ALA A 382 -13.70 -17.26 0.44
N GLN A 383 -12.53 -16.98 1.01
CA GLN A 383 -12.24 -15.74 1.71
C GLN A 383 -10.98 -15.07 1.17
N ILE A 384 -11.03 -13.74 1.02
CA ILE A 384 -9.82 -12.93 0.82
C ILE A 384 -9.71 -11.87 1.93
N GLY A 385 -8.53 -11.83 2.55
CA GLY A 385 -8.20 -10.94 3.67
C GLY A 385 -8.20 -9.46 3.31
N HIS A 386 -8.06 -8.60 4.33
CA HIS A 386 -7.90 -7.16 4.16
C HIS A 386 -6.59 -6.82 3.41
N ALA A 387 -6.52 -5.63 2.79
CA ALA A 387 -5.32 -5.11 2.13
C ALA A 387 -4.62 -6.14 1.21
N SER A 388 -5.40 -6.79 0.35
CA SER A 388 -5.00 -7.93 -0.47
C SER A 388 -5.42 -7.74 -1.93
N ALA A 389 -4.82 -8.46 -2.87
CA ALA A 389 -5.16 -8.34 -4.29
C ALA A 389 -5.15 -9.69 -5.02
N LEU A 390 -6.15 -9.88 -5.89
CA LEU A 390 -6.12 -10.91 -6.93
C LEU A 390 -5.69 -10.27 -8.24
N HIS A 391 -4.56 -10.71 -8.78
CA HIS A 391 -4.06 -10.34 -10.10
C HIS A 391 -4.73 -11.19 -11.18
N THR A 392 -4.74 -10.70 -12.43
CA THR A 392 -5.32 -11.43 -13.58
C THR A 392 -4.88 -12.89 -13.62
N GLY A 393 -5.84 -13.80 -13.77
CA GLY A 393 -5.61 -15.23 -13.82
C GLY A 393 -5.64 -15.93 -12.45
N GLN A 394 -5.60 -15.19 -11.34
CA GLN A 394 -5.74 -15.80 -10.01
C GLN A 394 -7.19 -16.22 -9.73
N ALA A 395 -7.33 -17.41 -9.18
CA ALA A 395 -8.58 -17.97 -8.72
C ALA A 395 -8.41 -18.53 -7.31
N VAL A 396 -9.26 -18.11 -6.37
CA VAL A 396 -9.30 -18.70 -5.03
C VAL A 396 -10.23 -19.92 -5.06
N PRO A 397 -9.75 -21.13 -4.73
CA PRO A 397 -10.60 -22.32 -4.68
C PRO A 397 -11.72 -22.21 -3.64
N ALA A 398 -12.76 -23.05 -3.78
CA ALA A 398 -13.87 -23.08 -2.85
C ALA A 398 -13.41 -23.39 -1.41
N TYR A 399 -13.95 -22.66 -0.44
CA TYR A 399 -13.66 -22.78 1.00
C TYR A 399 -12.20 -22.51 1.40
N GLU A 400 -11.36 -22.02 0.50
CA GLU A 400 -10.00 -21.60 0.84
C GLU A 400 -9.95 -20.14 1.29
N HIS A 401 -8.97 -19.83 2.14
CA HIS A 401 -8.70 -18.50 2.64
C HIS A 401 -7.37 -18.01 2.09
N TRP A 402 -7.37 -16.82 1.49
CA TRP A 402 -6.21 -16.22 0.87
C TRP A 402 -6.02 -14.79 1.39
N HIS A 403 -4.79 -14.27 1.38
CA HIS A 403 -4.48 -12.88 1.71
C HIS A 403 -3.15 -12.46 1.09
N GLY A 404 -2.85 -11.17 1.04
CA GLY A 404 -1.63 -10.68 0.40
C GLY A 404 -1.87 -9.99 -0.94
N SER A 405 -0.84 -9.31 -1.45
CA SER A 405 -0.77 -8.71 -2.78
C SER A 405 0.55 -9.14 -3.44
N PRO A 406 0.52 -10.06 -4.43
CA PRO A 406 -0.63 -10.88 -4.83
C PRO A 406 -1.10 -11.80 -3.70
N ALA A 407 -2.35 -12.24 -3.73
CA ALA A 407 -2.86 -13.09 -2.67
C ALA A 407 -2.25 -14.50 -2.71
N GLU A 408 -1.96 -15.03 -1.53
CA GLU A 408 -1.43 -16.35 -1.24
C GLU A 408 -2.33 -17.05 -0.20
N ARG A 409 -2.28 -18.39 -0.11
CA ARG A 409 -3.12 -19.18 0.81
C ARG A 409 -2.75 -18.92 2.27
N THR A 410 -3.75 -18.88 3.15
CA THR A 410 -3.59 -18.65 4.60
C THR A 410 -4.53 -19.51 5.43
N GLY A 411 -4.21 -19.65 6.72
CA GLY A 411 -5.08 -20.26 7.74
C GLY A 411 -6.01 -19.26 8.44
N ALA A 412 -5.79 -17.96 8.26
CA ALA A 412 -6.56 -16.89 8.91
C ALA A 412 -8.04 -16.92 8.49
N ASP A 413 -8.96 -16.79 9.46
CA ASP A 413 -10.40 -16.64 9.21
C ASP A 413 -10.82 -15.18 9.37
N TYR A 414 -11.31 -14.59 8.27
CA TYR A 414 -11.73 -13.19 8.22
C TYR A 414 -13.23 -13.00 8.49
N ARG A 415 -14.00 -14.08 8.66
CA ARG A 415 -15.44 -14.03 9.00
C ARG A 415 -15.66 -14.11 10.51
N GLU A 416 -15.61 -12.96 11.16
CA GLU A 416 -15.79 -12.87 12.63
C GLU A 416 -17.24 -13.07 13.12
N VAL A 417 -18.24 -12.92 12.24
CA VAL A 417 -19.65 -12.83 12.64
C VAL A 417 -20.50 -13.92 12.01
N PRO A 418 -21.24 -14.72 12.82
CA PRO A 418 -22.14 -15.73 12.28
C PRO A 418 -23.35 -15.09 11.58
N ALA A 419 -23.88 -15.77 10.56
CA ALA A 419 -25.13 -15.39 9.93
C ALA A 419 -26.32 -15.66 10.88
N ARG A 420 -27.36 -14.82 10.82
CA ARG A 420 -28.61 -15.02 11.57
C ARG A 420 -29.79 -15.04 10.60
N ARG A 421 -30.85 -15.76 10.97
CA ARG A 421 -32.08 -15.79 10.15
C ARG A 421 -32.65 -14.37 9.98
N LEU A 422 -32.84 -13.98 8.73
CA LEU A 422 -33.34 -12.67 8.35
C LEU A 422 -34.53 -12.84 7.38
N ARG A 423 -35.66 -12.20 7.70
CA ARG A 423 -36.85 -12.21 6.83
C ARG A 423 -36.72 -11.19 5.69
N THR A 424 -37.19 -11.53 4.50
CA THR A 424 -37.17 -10.65 3.32
C THR A 424 -37.89 -9.32 3.57
N TRP A 425 -39.02 -9.34 4.28
CA TRP A 425 -39.77 -8.13 4.65
C TRP A 425 -38.90 -7.08 5.33
N ARG A 426 -37.96 -7.49 6.20
CA ARG A 426 -37.07 -6.56 6.89
C ARG A 426 -36.14 -5.80 5.93
N ARG A 427 -35.68 -6.47 4.86
CA ARG A 427 -34.89 -5.83 3.78
C ARG A 427 -35.72 -4.77 3.06
N VAL A 428 -36.97 -5.13 2.70
CA VAL A 428 -37.91 -4.25 1.99
C VAL A 428 -38.27 -3.04 2.85
N ALA A 429 -38.69 -3.25 4.10
CA ALA A 429 -39.07 -2.19 5.02
C ALA A 429 -37.90 -1.22 5.28
N TYR A 430 -36.68 -1.72 5.44
CA TYR A 430 -35.50 -0.87 5.60
C TYR A 430 -35.22 -0.03 4.35
N SER A 431 -35.22 -0.65 3.16
CA SER A 431 -35.04 0.08 1.90
C SER A 431 -36.13 1.12 1.65
N LEU A 432 -37.39 0.77 1.93
CA LEU A 432 -38.52 1.69 1.81
C LEU A 432 -38.37 2.85 2.79
N ALA A 433 -38.02 2.59 4.05
CA ALA A 433 -37.78 3.64 5.04
C ALA A 433 -36.66 4.60 4.58
N GLN A 434 -35.55 4.08 4.03
CA GLN A 434 -34.48 4.94 3.51
C GLN A 434 -34.96 5.84 2.35
N VAL A 435 -35.73 5.28 1.41
CA VAL A 435 -36.28 6.04 0.28
C VAL A 435 -37.29 7.06 0.77
N LEU A 436 -38.23 6.68 1.64
CA LEU A 436 -39.22 7.59 2.20
C LEU A 436 -38.57 8.72 3.01
N SER A 437 -37.57 8.43 3.84
CA SER A 437 -36.81 9.49 4.54
C SER A 437 -36.09 10.42 3.57
N LEU A 438 -35.51 9.90 2.49
CA LEU A 438 -34.90 10.75 1.46
C LEU A 438 -35.94 11.63 0.76
N LEU A 439 -37.03 11.02 0.26
CA LEU A 439 -38.02 11.69 -0.58
C LEU A 439 -38.94 12.63 0.19
N LEU A 440 -39.26 12.32 1.45
CA LEU A 440 -40.21 13.08 2.26
C LEU A 440 -39.52 14.01 3.26
N VAL A 441 -38.28 13.74 3.66
CA VAL A 441 -37.59 14.58 4.67
C VAL A 441 -36.44 15.33 4.03
N TYR A 442 -35.39 14.63 3.60
CA TYR A 442 -34.15 15.30 3.22
C TYR A 442 -34.26 16.11 1.94
N LEU A 443 -34.89 15.58 0.89
CA LEU A 443 -35.03 16.29 -0.39
C LEU A 443 -35.99 17.50 -0.30
N PRO A 444 -37.19 17.40 0.33
CA PRO A 444 -38.06 18.55 0.50
C PRO A 444 -37.45 19.62 1.41
N LEU A 445 -36.74 19.24 2.47
CA LEU A 445 -36.00 20.20 3.30
C LEU A 445 -34.88 20.88 2.51
N GLY A 446 -34.19 20.15 1.63
CA GLY A 446 -33.13 20.73 0.79
C GLY A 446 -33.68 21.73 -0.24
N VAL A 447 -34.75 21.37 -0.96
CA VAL A 447 -35.32 22.20 -2.03
C VAL A 447 -36.27 23.27 -1.47
N GLY A 448 -37.23 22.86 -0.65
CA GLY A 448 -38.25 23.73 -0.06
C GLY A 448 -37.73 24.55 1.11
N GLY A 449 -36.78 24.04 1.92
CA GLY A 449 -36.14 24.81 2.98
C GLY A 449 -35.29 25.95 2.43
N LEU A 450 -34.63 25.74 1.28
CA LEU A 450 -33.94 26.81 0.56
C LEU A 450 -34.94 27.83 0.01
N ALA A 451 -36.06 27.39 -0.57
CA ALA A 451 -37.14 28.29 -1.02
C ALA A 451 -37.73 29.13 0.13
N ILE A 452 -38.01 28.52 1.29
CA ILE A 452 -38.49 29.22 2.49
C ILE A 452 -37.45 30.23 3.00
N LEU A 453 -36.16 29.88 2.97
CA LEU A 453 -35.07 30.79 3.29
C LEU A 453 -35.06 32.01 2.34
N PHE A 454 -35.28 31.78 1.03
CA PHE A 454 -35.42 32.86 0.03
C PHE A 454 -36.68 33.72 0.25
N PHE A 455 -37.81 33.13 0.63
CA PHE A 455 -39.06 33.86 0.92
C PHE A 455 -39.03 34.65 2.23
N GLN A 456 -38.40 34.12 3.28
CA GLN A 456 -38.32 34.76 4.61
C GLN A 456 -37.15 35.74 4.75
N VAL A 457 -36.31 35.86 3.72
CA VAL A 457 -35.30 36.92 3.61
C VAL A 457 -35.72 37.86 2.48
N PRO A 458 -36.57 38.89 2.76
CA PRO A 458 -37.10 39.82 1.76
C PRO A 458 -36.04 40.46 0.84
N ARG A 459 -34.79 40.54 1.32
CA ARG A 459 -33.65 41.13 0.62
C ARG A 459 -33.03 40.24 -0.48
N LEU A 460 -33.20 38.92 -0.41
CA LEU A 460 -32.78 38.03 -1.52
C LEU A 460 -33.82 38.05 -2.64
N ALA A 461 -35.10 38.27 -2.31
CA ALA A 461 -36.16 38.45 -3.30
C ALA A 461 -35.96 39.72 -4.15
N THR A 462 -35.44 40.81 -3.58
CA THR A 462 -35.15 42.05 -4.33
C THR A 462 -34.03 41.91 -5.38
N LEU A 463 -33.18 40.89 -5.30
CA LEU A 463 -32.16 40.59 -6.33
C LEU A 463 -32.73 39.86 -7.55
N LEU A 464 -33.98 39.38 -7.47
CA LEU A 464 -34.71 38.72 -8.55
C LEU A 464 -35.60 39.70 -9.35
N ASP A 465 -35.76 40.95 -8.87
CA ASP A 465 -36.56 41.98 -9.53
C ASP A 465 -35.81 42.62 -10.70
N ALA A 466 -36.54 42.96 -11.78
CA ALA A 466 -35.98 43.55 -13.00
C ALA A 466 -35.54 45.02 -12.79
N GLY A 467 -34.37 45.23 -12.20
CA GLY A 467 -33.71 46.53 -12.01
C GLY A 467 -32.38 46.69 -12.76
N PRO A 468 -31.59 47.76 -12.51
CA PRO A 468 -30.22 47.85 -13.00
C PRO A 468 -29.36 46.72 -12.40
N LEU A 469 -28.44 46.15 -13.21
CA LEU A 469 -27.62 44.97 -12.83
C LEU A 469 -26.97 45.17 -11.45
N ALA A 470 -27.39 44.38 -10.47
CA ALA A 470 -26.93 44.53 -9.08
C ALA A 470 -25.40 44.37 -8.96
N LEU A 471 -24.79 43.60 -9.87
CA LEU A 471 -23.34 43.38 -10.01
C LEU A 471 -22.50 44.67 -10.16
N THR A 472 -23.12 45.78 -10.58
CA THR A 472 -22.45 47.08 -10.74
C THR A 472 -22.39 47.90 -9.46
N THR A 473 -23.08 47.46 -8.39
CA THR A 473 -23.18 48.18 -7.13
C THR A 473 -22.26 47.56 -6.06
N SER A 474 -21.56 48.39 -5.29
CA SER A 474 -20.72 47.93 -4.16
C SER A 474 -21.51 47.10 -3.13
N ARG A 475 -22.79 47.45 -2.93
CA ARG A 475 -23.74 46.75 -2.05
C ARG A 475 -23.88 45.26 -2.37
N PHE A 476 -23.89 44.88 -3.65
CA PHE A 476 -24.00 43.48 -4.05
C PHE A 476 -22.86 42.63 -3.49
N TYR A 477 -21.63 43.13 -3.58
CA TYR A 477 -20.45 42.43 -3.07
C TYR A 477 -20.44 42.36 -1.53
N VAL A 478 -20.92 43.41 -0.85
CA VAL A 478 -21.06 43.41 0.61
C VAL A 478 -22.08 42.37 1.07
N GLU A 479 -23.20 42.24 0.38
CA GLU A 479 -24.22 41.23 0.68
C GLU A 479 -23.71 39.81 0.41
N ALA A 480 -23.04 39.58 -0.72
CA ALA A 480 -22.40 38.30 -1.03
C ALA A 480 -21.35 37.92 0.04
N LEU A 481 -20.60 38.90 0.54
CA LEU A 481 -19.61 38.70 1.60
C LEU A 481 -20.28 38.27 2.92
N ALA A 482 -21.34 38.96 3.32
CA ALA A 482 -22.10 38.63 4.53
C ALA A 482 -22.76 37.24 4.44
N VAL A 483 -23.41 36.93 3.32
CA VAL A 483 -24.06 35.63 3.09
C VAL A 483 -23.03 34.51 3.10
N SER A 484 -21.93 34.65 2.35
CA SER A 484 -20.88 33.63 2.32
C SER A 484 -20.21 33.43 3.68
N PHE A 485 -20.02 34.50 4.46
CA PHE A 485 -19.47 34.41 5.82
C PHE A 485 -20.38 33.60 6.74
N VAL A 486 -21.67 33.94 6.80
CA VAL A 486 -22.64 33.25 7.66
C VAL A 486 -22.82 31.80 7.23
N LEU A 487 -22.95 31.54 5.92
CA LEU A 487 -23.08 30.17 5.41
C LEU A 487 -21.83 29.34 5.70
N PHE A 488 -20.64 29.87 5.44
CA PHE A 488 -19.40 29.13 5.63
C PHE A 488 -19.11 28.87 7.11
N PHE A 489 -18.98 29.94 7.92
CA PHE A 489 -18.62 29.78 9.34
C PHE A 489 -19.77 29.22 10.18
N GLY A 490 -21.02 29.55 9.84
CA GLY A 490 -22.20 28.96 10.50
C GLY A 490 -22.30 27.46 10.26
N SER A 491 -22.15 27.00 9.01
CA SER A 491 -22.17 25.56 8.70
C SER A 491 -20.97 24.81 9.26
N LEU A 492 -19.80 25.45 9.32
CA LEU A 492 -18.60 24.93 9.96
C LEU A 492 -18.84 24.64 11.45
N LEU A 493 -19.35 25.61 12.21
CA LEU A 493 -19.57 25.47 13.65
C LEU A 493 -20.73 24.51 13.95
N LEU A 494 -21.83 24.63 13.22
CA LEU A 494 -22.98 23.74 13.37
C LEU A 494 -22.60 22.30 13.01
N GLY A 495 -21.87 22.10 11.91
CA GLY A 495 -21.42 20.79 11.49
C GLY A 495 -20.49 20.15 12.51
N LEU A 496 -19.58 20.93 13.10
CA LEU A 496 -18.67 20.45 14.15
C LEU A 496 -19.49 19.97 15.36
N LEU A 497 -20.44 20.78 15.83
CA LEU A 497 -21.36 20.43 16.92
C LEU A 497 -22.14 19.16 16.62
N VAL A 498 -22.74 19.05 15.43
CA VAL A 498 -23.54 17.89 15.02
C VAL A 498 -22.69 16.61 15.00
N VAL A 499 -21.50 16.68 14.41
CA VAL A 499 -20.58 15.54 14.28
C VAL A 499 -20.08 15.04 15.64
N GLY A 500 -19.82 15.94 16.59
CA GLY A 500 -19.35 15.56 17.93
C GLY A 500 -20.45 15.11 18.91
N THR A 501 -21.72 15.49 18.68
CA THR A 501 -22.80 15.27 19.66
C THR A 501 -23.83 14.23 19.20
N LEU A 502 -24.38 14.35 17.99
CA LEU A 502 -25.53 13.55 17.56
C LEU A 502 -25.18 12.06 17.39
N PRO A 503 -24.04 11.67 16.77
CA PRO A 503 -23.59 10.28 16.75
C PRO A 503 -23.44 9.67 18.16
N ARG A 504 -23.05 10.47 19.15
CA ARG A 504 -22.82 10.00 20.53
C ARG A 504 -24.12 9.59 21.21
N VAL A 505 -25.17 10.37 21.00
CA VAL A 505 -26.53 10.05 21.47
C VAL A 505 -27.06 8.80 20.76
N VAL A 506 -26.90 8.74 19.44
CA VAL A 506 -27.36 7.58 18.64
C VAL A 506 -26.61 6.31 19.02
N ASN A 507 -25.32 6.40 19.36
CA ASN A 507 -24.51 5.24 19.75
C ASN A 507 -24.98 4.56 21.04
N LEU A 508 -25.75 5.22 21.90
CA LEU A 508 -26.26 4.63 23.15
C LEU A 508 -27.11 3.36 22.93
N VAL A 509 -27.67 3.19 21.73
CA VAL A 509 -28.47 2.01 21.37
C VAL A 509 -27.60 0.82 20.93
N LEU A 510 -26.28 1.01 20.76
CA LEU A 510 -25.34 -0.01 20.32
C LEU A 510 -24.53 -0.54 21.50
N THR A 511 -24.87 -1.75 21.94
CA THR A 511 -24.02 -2.52 22.87
C THR A 511 -22.82 -3.13 22.14
N PRO A 512 -21.57 -2.92 22.61
CA PRO A 512 -20.38 -3.59 22.08
C PRO A 512 -20.48 -5.11 22.11
N ASP A 513 -19.82 -5.79 21.18
CA ASP A 513 -19.69 -7.26 21.02
C ASP A 513 -21.00 -8.04 20.83
N ARG A 514 -22.16 -7.36 20.91
CA ARG A 514 -23.47 -7.92 20.62
C ARG A 514 -23.69 -8.02 19.11
N THR A 515 -24.10 -9.21 18.66
CA THR A 515 -24.43 -9.44 17.25
C THR A 515 -25.86 -9.00 16.95
N TYR A 516 -25.99 -7.97 16.11
CA TYR A 516 -27.27 -7.46 15.61
C TYR A 516 -27.56 -7.98 14.21
N ARG A 517 -28.85 -8.03 13.85
CA ARG A 517 -29.28 -8.30 12.47
C ARG A 517 -29.17 -7.03 11.62
N LEU A 518 -28.75 -7.17 10.36
CA LEU A 518 -28.77 -6.08 9.38
C LEU A 518 -30.20 -5.55 9.16
N TYR A 519 -30.29 -4.37 8.53
CA TYR A 519 -31.54 -3.77 8.05
C TYR A 519 -32.59 -3.56 9.15
N GLY A 520 -32.19 -3.09 10.32
CA GLY A 520 -33.14 -2.64 11.36
C GLY A 520 -32.60 -1.40 12.05
N PHE A 521 -33.27 -0.98 13.12
CA PHE A 521 -32.91 0.24 13.86
C PHE A 521 -31.44 0.32 14.27
N HIS A 522 -30.89 -0.75 14.87
CA HIS A 522 -29.46 -0.81 15.24
C HIS A 522 -28.52 -0.69 14.04
N PHE A 523 -28.89 -1.26 12.89
CA PHE A 523 -28.07 -1.13 11.67
C PHE A 523 -28.15 0.30 11.11
N TRP A 524 -29.32 0.93 11.15
CA TRP A 524 -29.46 2.35 10.82
C TRP A 524 -28.61 3.23 11.75
N ALA A 525 -28.69 3.00 13.07
CA ALA A 525 -27.92 3.72 14.07
C ALA A 525 -26.40 3.58 13.83
N HIS A 526 -25.92 2.36 13.59
CA HIS A 526 -24.53 2.11 13.21
C HIS A 526 -24.12 2.89 11.95
N ARG A 527 -24.90 2.79 10.87
CA ARG A 527 -24.60 3.51 9.61
C ARG A 527 -24.67 5.03 9.77
N PHE A 528 -25.51 5.52 10.67
CA PHE A 528 -25.60 6.93 11.02
C PHE A 528 -24.33 7.40 11.74
N VAL A 529 -23.89 6.66 12.76
CA VAL A 529 -22.63 6.93 13.48
C VAL A 529 -21.45 6.92 12.50
N GLU A 530 -21.25 5.82 11.77
CA GLU A 530 -20.16 5.66 10.81
C GLU A 530 -20.10 6.82 9.81
N ARG A 531 -21.23 7.23 9.24
CA ARG A 531 -21.26 8.33 8.25
C ARG A 531 -21.05 9.70 8.90
N GLY A 532 -21.61 9.91 10.08
CA GLY A 532 -21.54 11.19 10.80
C GLY A 532 -20.14 11.51 11.28
N THR A 533 -19.38 10.51 11.73
CA THR A 533 -18.08 10.73 12.41
C THR A 533 -16.88 10.70 11.46
N ASN A 534 -17.03 10.20 10.24
CA ASN A 534 -15.99 10.16 9.19
C ASN A 534 -16.03 11.37 8.24
N SER A 535 -16.09 12.59 8.79
CA SER A 535 -16.06 13.83 8.00
C SER A 535 -14.64 14.17 7.52
N ARG A 536 -14.41 14.03 6.21
CA ARG A 536 -13.12 14.41 5.57
C ARG A 536 -12.76 15.87 5.80
N PHE A 537 -13.73 16.77 5.94
CA PHE A 537 -13.43 18.19 6.13
C PHE A 537 -12.72 18.43 7.48
N TYR A 538 -13.27 17.90 8.59
CA TYR A 538 -12.69 18.11 9.91
C TYR A 538 -11.37 17.34 10.10
N THR A 539 -11.25 16.12 9.54
CA THR A 539 -9.98 15.41 9.59
C THR A 539 -8.90 16.11 8.76
N ASN A 540 -9.22 16.73 7.62
CA ASN A 540 -8.29 17.58 6.89
C ASN A 540 -7.94 18.88 7.64
N LEU A 541 -8.91 19.47 8.33
CA LEU A 541 -8.73 20.71 9.09
C LEU A 541 -7.75 20.49 10.25
N PHE A 542 -8.00 19.46 11.06
CA PHE A 542 -7.26 19.19 12.30
C PHE A 542 -6.11 18.20 12.15
N GLY A 543 -6.11 17.33 11.13
CA GLY A 543 -5.03 16.37 10.85
C GLY A 543 -3.70 17.06 10.56
N ASP A 544 -2.59 16.33 10.70
CA ASP A 544 -1.21 16.84 10.61
C ASP A 544 -0.95 17.97 11.62
N SER A 545 -1.69 18.00 12.73
CA SER A 545 -1.54 18.99 13.78
C SER A 545 -1.94 18.44 15.15
N SER A 546 -1.48 19.07 16.22
CA SER A 546 -1.91 18.74 17.58
C SER A 546 -3.43 18.79 17.80
N TYR A 547 -4.16 19.53 16.97
CA TYR A 547 -5.61 19.73 17.11
C TYR A 547 -6.43 18.49 16.72
N ILE A 548 -5.85 17.50 16.05
CA ILE A 548 -6.55 16.24 15.73
C ILE A 548 -6.86 15.43 16.99
N VAL A 549 -5.98 15.48 17.99
CA VAL A 549 -6.11 14.72 19.24
C VAL A 549 -7.37 15.10 20.01
N PRO A 550 -7.61 16.39 20.38
CA PRO A 550 -8.83 16.77 21.06
C PRO A 550 -10.09 16.51 20.20
N TYR A 551 -10.00 16.65 18.86
CA TYR A 551 -11.10 16.33 17.97
C TYR A 551 -11.47 14.83 18.01
N LEU A 552 -10.50 13.92 17.89
CA LEU A 552 -10.74 12.47 17.97
C LEU A 552 -11.24 12.03 19.35
N ARG A 553 -10.71 12.60 20.45
CA ARG A 553 -11.22 12.34 21.81
C ARG A 553 -12.67 12.79 21.96
N TRP A 554 -13.02 13.95 21.41
CA TRP A 554 -14.39 14.44 21.44
C TRP A 554 -15.33 13.55 20.63
N LEU A 555 -14.90 13.11 19.44
CA LEU A 555 -15.64 12.14 18.63
C LEU A 555 -15.92 10.83 19.38
N GLY A 556 -14.98 10.35 20.19
CA GLY A 556 -15.17 9.17 21.04
C GLY A 556 -13.97 8.25 21.19
N TYR A 557 -12.82 8.57 20.60
CA TYR A 557 -11.61 7.74 20.73
C TYR A 557 -11.09 7.75 22.16
N ASP A 558 -10.64 6.59 22.61
CA ASP A 558 -9.84 6.44 23.82
C ASP A 558 -8.35 6.60 23.48
N LEU A 559 -7.80 7.75 23.82
CA LEU A 559 -6.38 8.06 23.65
C LEU A 559 -5.75 8.17 25.05
N ALA A 560 -5.25 7.03 25.57
CA ALA A 560 -4.57 6.94 26.87
C ALA A 560 -3.26 7.76 26.84
N PRO A 561 -2.86 8.38 27.98
CA PRO A 561 -2.32 9.74 28.03
C PRO A 561 -1.47 10.10 26.81
N VAL A 562 -2.00 11.00 25.98
CA VAL A 562 -1.39 11.31 24.69
C VAL A 562 -0.07 12.06 24.90
N LEU A 563 1.03 11.43 24.48
CA LEU A 563 2.27 12.13 24.19
C LEU A 563 2.07 12.90 22.89
N GLN A 564 1.91 14.22 23.02
CA GLN A 564 1.63 15.09 21.89
C GLN A 564 2.89 15.27 21.04
N THR A 565 2.84 14.87 19.78
CA THR A 565 3.99 14.98 18.86
C THR A 565 3.88 16.16 17.90
N GLY A 566 2.75 16.87 17.91
CA GLY A 566 2.46 17.89 16.93
C GLY A 566 1.79 17.35 15.67
N SER A 567 1.89 16.04 15.40
CA SER A 567 1.34 15.36 14.21
C SER A 567 0.99 13.89 14.53
N ASN A 568 0.30 13.63 15.65
CA ASN A 568 -0.03 12.26 16.08
C ASN A 568 -0.87 11.47 15.08
N PHE A 569 -1.75 12.15 14.33
CA PHE A 569 -2.61 11.57 13.31
C PHE A 569 -2.68 12.49 12.09
N ALA A 570 -2.51 11.92 10.90
CA ALA A 570 -2.70 12.65 9.65
C ALA A 570 -4.19 12.77 9.25
N THR A 571 -4.47 13.23 8.03
CA THR A 571 -5.82 13.64 7.59
C THR A 571 -6.78 12.50 7.21
N GLY A 572 -6.27 11.29 6.98
CA GLY A 572 -6.98 10.14 6.42
C GLY A 572 -7.49 9.12 7.45
N VAL A 573 -7.55 9.46 8.74
CA VAL A 573 -8.07 8.57 9.79
C VAL A 573 -9.58 8.34 9.63
N LYS A 574 -9.99 7.06 9.61
CA LYS A 574 -11.39 6.62 9.58
C LYS A 574 -11.65 5.41 10.49
N HIS A 575 -12.93 5.14 10.76
CA HIS A 575 -13.40 4.06 11.65
C HIS A 575 -14.81 3.60 11.28
N ASP A 576 -15.26 2.40 11.70
CA ASP A 576 -16.69 2.08 11.68
C ASP A 576 -17.45 2.77 12.83
N SER A 577 -16.84 2.81 14.02
CA SER A 577 -17.35 3.50 15.22
C SER A 577 -16.19 4.15 16.00
N PRO A 578 -16.25 5.44 16.38
CA PRO A 578 -15.15 6.06 17.13
C PRO A 578 -15.11 5.60 18.59
N TYR A 579 -16.23 5.14 19.15
CA TYR A 579 -16.40 4.82 20.58
C TYR A 579 -15.74 3.52 21.02
N LEU A 580 -15.21 2.76 20.06
CA LEU A 580 -14.57 1.47 20.26
C LEU A 580 -13.16 1.45 19.64
N CYS A 581 -12.58 2.64 19.47
CA CYS A 581 -11.18 2.83 19.07
C CYS A 581 -10.36 3.20 20.30
N SER A 582 -9.28 2.45 20.54
CA SER A 582 -8.26 2.82 21.52
C SER A 582 -6.87 2.86 20.87
N VAL A 583 -6.09 3.87 21.21
CA VAL A 583 -4.70 4.01 20.72
C VAL A 583 -3.80 4.35 21.91
N GLY A 584 -2.76 3.54 22.09
CA GLY A 584 -1.79 3.69 23.18
C GLY A 584 -0.96 4.97 23.10
N SER A 585 -0.41 5.37 24.24
CA SER A 585 0.50 6.51 24.36
C SER A 585 1.74 6.33 23.49
N GLY A 586 2.28 7.43 22.95
CA GLY A 586 3.49 7.43 22.12
C GLY A 586 3.27 6.96 20.68
N THR A 587 2.07 6.50 20.34
CA THR A 587 1.75 6.03 19.00
C THR A 587 1.56 7.19 18.02
N VAL A 588 2.16 7.05 16.84
CA VAL A 588 2.06 7.99 15.73
C VAL A 588 1.46 7.30 14.52
N VAL A 589 0.49 7.95 13.90
CA VAL A 589 -0.23 7.44 12.74
C VAL A 589 -0.04 8.43 11.59
N ALA A 590 0.57 7.96 10.51
CA ALA A 590 0.64 8.65 9.24
C ALA A 590 -0.74 8.63 8.55
N ASP A 591 -0.80 8.61 7.22
CA ASP A 591 -2.06 8.87 6.51
C ASP A 591 -2.89 7.61 6.19
N GLY A 592 -4.21 7.76 6.16
CA GLY A 592 -5.10 6.69 5.67
C GLY A 592 -5.34 5.49 6.60
N LEU A 593 -5.27 5.66 7.92
CA LEU A 593 -5.65 4.62 8.89
C LEU A 593 -7.17 4.31 8.85
N SER A 594 -7.55 3.04 8.68
CA SER A 594 -8.91 2.52 8.87
C SER A 594 -8.99 1.61 10.10
N MET A 595 -9.70 2.05 11.14
CA MET A 595 -10.03 1.21 12.30
C MET A 595 -11.23 0.31 11.98
N LEU A 596 -10.99 -0.98 11.79
CA LEU A 596 -12.03 -1.95 11.42
C LEU A 596 -12.67 -2.54 12.68
N ASN A 597 -13.58 -1.77 13.29
CA ASN A 597 -14.30 -2.17 14.49
C ASN A 597 -15.68 -2.76 14.22
N VAL A 598 -15.97 -3.19 12.98
CA VAL A 598 -17.18 -3.93 12.67
C VAL A 598 -16.91 -5.21 11.89
N GLY A 599 -17.27 -6.34 12.48
CA GLY A 599 -17.44 -7.60 11.78
C GLY A 599 -18.83 -7.68 11.13
N VAL A 600 -18.91 -8.26 9.92
CA VAL A 600 -20.17 -8.39 9.16
C VAL A 600 -20.31 -9.77 8.52
N SER A 601 -21.56 -10.23 8.44
CA SER A 601 -21.99 -11.33 7.57
C SER A 601 -23.08 -10.85 6.61
N SER A 602 -23.60 -11.72 5.76
CA SER A 602 -24.70 -11.40 4.83
C SER A 602 -26.01 -10.97 5.50
N THR A 603 -26.12 -11.14 6.82
CA THR A 603 -27.35 -10.93 7.59
C THR A 603 -27.15 -10.28 8.96
N SER A 604 -25.92 -10.20 9.47
CA SER A 604 -25.64 -9.66 10.80
C SER A 604 -24.39 -8.80 10.83
N PHE A 605 -24.25 -8.00 11.89
CA PHE A 605 -23.04 -7.24 12.18
C PHE A 605 -22.78 -7.24 13.69
N ARG A 606 -21.52 -7.05 14.07
CA ARG A 606 -21.06 -6.86 15.45
C ARG A 606 -20.08 -5.70 15.44
N VAL A 607 -20.24 -4.76 16.38
CA VAL A 607 -19.26 -3.71 16.62
C VAL A 607 -18.36 -4.17 17.76
N SER A 608 -17.06 -4.22 17.55
CA SER A 608 -16.06 -4.77 18.47
C SER A 608 -14.98 -3.74 18.77
N ARG A 609 -14.29 -3.85 19.90
CA ARG A 609 -13.17 -2.95 20.22
C ARG A 609 -11.97 -3.21 19.30
N VAL A 610 -11.35 -2.14 18.83
CA VAL A 610 -10.03 -2.14 18.18
C VAL A 610 -9.06 -1.38 19.08
N SER A 611 -7.91 -1.99 19.36
CA SER A 611 -6.87 -1.39 20.18
C SER A 611 -5.53 -1.44 19.47
N ILE A 612 -4.86 -0.30 19.39
CA ILE A 612 -3.47 -0.19 18.95
C ILE A 612 -2.63 0.01 20.20
N GLY A 613 -1.59 -0.81 20.37
CA GLY A 613 -0.64 -0.72 21.49
C GLY A 613 0.12 0.62 21.58
N ARG A 614 0.95 0.73 22.61
CA ARG A 614 1.78 1.91 22.88
C ARG A 614 3.00 1.95 21.96
N GLU A 615 3.52 3.16 21.71
CA GLU A 615 4.78 3.39 20.99
C GLU A 615 4.84 2.78 19.58
N ASN A 616 3.66 2.59 18.97
CA ASN A 616 3.54 2.07 17.63
C ASN A 616 3.75 3.19 16.60
N PHE A 617 4.30 2.84 15.44
CA PHE A 617 4.32 3.71 14.28
C PHE A 617 3.46 3.10 13.18
N LEU A 618 2.47 3.83 12.67
CA LEU A 618 1.64 3.36 11.56
C LEU A 618 1.92 4.20 10.33
N GLY A 619 2.44 3.56 9.27
CA GLY A 619 2.65 4.14 7.96
C GLY A 619 1.34 4.40 7.21
N ASN A 620 1.43 4.60 5.89
CA ASN A 620 0.27 5.01 5.12
C ASN A 620 -0.65 3.83 4.76
N LEU A 621 -1.95 4.09 4.63
CA LEU A 621 -2.94 3.17 4.06
C LEU A 621 -3.10 1.85 4.86
N ILE A 622 -3.20 1.95 6.18
CA ILE A 622 -3.31 0.80 7.09
C ILE A 622 -4.77 0.47 7.39
N ALA A 623 -5.17 -0.78 7.13
CA ALA A 623 -6.43 -1.33 7.63
C ALA A 623 -6.15 -2.14 8.90
N TYR A 624 -6.56 -1.62 10.06
CA TYR A 624 -6.27 -2.21 11.37
C TYR A 624 -7.50 -2.96 11.93
N PRO A 625 -7.51 -4.31 11.92
CA PRO A 625 -8.63 -5.13 12.38
C PRO A 625 -8.73 -5.25 13.90
N ALA A 626 -9.94 -5.54 14.40
CA ALA A 626 -10.18 -5.82 15.81
C ALA A 626 -9.41 -7.05 16.31
N ALA A 627 -9.22 -8.04 15.43
CA ALA A 627 -8.42 -9.23 15.70
C ALA A 627 -6.90 -9.05 15.47
N GLY A 628 -6.42 -7.82 15.27
CA GLY A 628 -5.00 -7.55 14.97
C GLY A 628 -4.05 -8.15 16.02
N ARG A 629 -2.99 -8.82 15.55
CA ARG A 629 -1.96 -9.48 16.36
C ARG A 629 -0.70 -8.63 16.47
N THR A 630 -0.86 -7.38 16.88
CA THR A 630 0.25 -6.46 17.18
C THR A 630 0.06 -5.86 18.57
N GLY A 631 1.11 -5.90 19.39
CA GLY A 631 1.15 -5.34 20.73
C GLY A 631 1.85 -3.98 20.75
N GLU A 632 2.80 -3.81 21.65
CA GLU A 632 3.53 -2.55 21.85
C GLU A 632 4.80 -2.44 20.99
N ASN A 633 5.20 -1.21 20.71
CA ASN A 633 6.41 -0.82 20.00
C ASN A 633 6.57 -1.53 18.64
N VAL A 634 5.51 -1.52 17.83
CA VAL A 634 5.47 -2.10 16.48
C VAL A 634 5.47 -1.00 15.42
N LEU A 635 6.35 -1.13 14.42
CA LEU A 635 6.33 -0.32 13.21
C LEU A 635 5.50 -1.03 12.14
N LEU A 636 4.44 -0.41 11.64
CA LEU A 636 3.59 -0.91 10.56
C LEU A 636 3.89 -0.12 9.29
N GLY A 637 4.61 -0.73 8.34
CA GLY A 637 5.00 -0.08 7.09
C GLY A 637 3.81 0.24 6.18
N THR A 638 4.02 1.13 5.21
CA THR A 638 2.97 1.53 4.25
C THR A 638 2.31 0.33 3.57
N LYS A 639 0.97 0.32 3.51
CA LYS A 639 0.13 -0.76 2.97
C LYS A 639 0.37 -2.14 3.61
N VAL A 640 0.97 -2.23 4.81
CA VAL A 640 1.19 -3.54 5.45
C VAL A 640 -0.14 -4.22 5.77
N LEU A 641 -0.21 -5.53 5.54
CA LEU A 641 -1.30 -6.35 6.03
C LEU A 641 -1.12 -6.58 7.54
N VAL A 642 -2.05 -6.09 8.37
CA VAL A 642 -2.01 -6.38 9.81
C VAL A 642 -2.46 -7.83 10.04
N PRO A 643 -1.60 -8.70 10.60
CA PRO A 643 -1.94 -10.11 10.81
C PRO A 643 -3.05 -10.23 11.86
N ILE A 644 -3.96 -11.20 11.67
CA ILE A 644 -5.05 -11.50 12.62
C ILE A 644 -4.87 -12.84 13.36
N ASP A 645 -3.88 -13.62 12.92
CA ASP A 645 -3.50 -14.92 13.42
C ASP A 645 -1.99 -14.99 13.74
N GLY A 646 -1.58 -16.12 14.30
CA GLY A 646 -0.22 -16.34 14.79
C GLY A 646 0.08 -15.61 16.11
N ARG A 647 1.38 -15.50 16.42
CA ARG A 647 1.87 -14.87 17.63
C ARG A 647 1.58 -13.37 17.66
N LEU A 648 1.43 -12.82 18.87
CA LEU A 648 1.46 -11.38 19.09
C LEU A 648 2.86 -10.86 18.71
N ARG A 649 2.90 -9.77 17.94
CA ARG A 649 4.15 -9.13 17.50
C ARG A 649 4.38 -7.87 18.32
N GLU A 650 5.56 -7.76 18.91
CA GLU A 650 5.98 -6.65 19.77
C GLU A 650 7.47 -6.37 19.51
N ASN A 651 7.89 -5.11 19.61
CA ASN A 651 9.28 -4.69 19.39
C ASN A 651 9.85 -5.06 18.00
N VAL A 652 8.99 -5.10 16.98
CA VAL A 652 9.34 -5.44 15.60
C VAL A 652 8.73 -4.45 14.61
N GLY A 653 9.29 -4.36 13.42
CA GLY A 653 8.60 -3.76 12.28
C GLY A 653 7.90 -4.82 11.44
N LEU A 654 6.83 -4.45 10.74
CA LEU A 654 6.11 -5.27 9.78
C LEU A 654 6.01 -4.53 8.45
N LEU A 655 6.30 -5.22 7.36
CA LEU A 655 6.23 -4.69 6.00
C LEU A 655 5.58 -5.71 5.06
N GLY A 656 4.88 -5.22 4.04
CA GLY A 656 4.34 -6.03 2.95
C GLY A 656 2.95 -6.62 3.19
N SER A 657 2.45 -7.27 2.16
CA SER A 657 1.18 -8.00 2.16
C SER A 657 1.38 -9.28 1.33
N PRO A 658 1.49 -10.49 1.92
CA PRO A 658 1.45 -10.77 3.36
C PRO A 658 2.61 -10.10 4.10
N SER A 659 2.38 -9.74 5.37
CA SER A 659 3.40 -9.05 6.17
C SER A 659 4.54 -9.98 6.60
N PHE A 660 5.77 -9.48 6.56
CA PHE A 660 6.95 -10.10 7.17
C PHE A 660 7.62 -9.13 8.14
N GLU A 661 8.43 -9.68 9.06
CA GLU A 661 9.11 -8.89 10.09
C GLU A 661 10.36 -8.20 9.54
N ILE A 662 10.55 -6.96 9.97
CA ILE A 662 11.73 -6.14 9.73
C ILE A 662 12.21 -5.56 11.07
N PRO A 663 13.45 -5.06 11.18
CA PRO A 663 13.89 -4.36 12.38
C PRO A 663 12.95 -3.21 12.77
N ARG A 664 12.71 -3.02 14.07
CA ARG A 664 11.83 -1.95 14.58
C ARG A 664 12.36 -0.54 14.30
N SER A 665 13.67 -0.37 14.34
CA SER A 665 14.36 0.90 14.08
C SER A 665 15.75 0.61 13.53
N VAL A 666 16.29 1.53 12.73
CA VAL A 666 17.68 1.51 12.25
C VAL A 666 18.40 2.73 12.83
N GLU A 667 19.67 2.61 13.19
CA GLU A 667 20.45 3.68 13.87
C GLU A 667 20.42 5.04 13.16
N ARG A 668 20.25 5.08 11.83
CA ARG A 668 20.22 6.34 11.07
C ARG A 668 18.92 7.14 11.24
N ASP A 669 17.82 6.49 11.65
CA ASP A 669 16.52 7.15 11.90
C ASP A 669 16.46 7.82 13.28
N SER A 670 17.44 7.58 14.16
CA SER A 670 17.53 8.22 15.48
C SER A 670 18.19 9.61 15.47
N ARG A 671 18.59 10.11 14.28
CA ARG A 671 19.29 11.40 14.11
C ARG A 671 18.57 12.60 14.74
N PHE A 672 17.24 12.52 14.88
CA PHE A 672 16.41 13.59 15.46
C PHE A 672 15.82 13.22 16.82
N ASP A 673 16.33 12.19 17.48
CA ASP A 673 15.78 11.70 18.76
C ASP A 673 15.96 12.72 19.88
N ASP A 674 17.04 13.51 19.84
CA ASP A 674 17.28 14.64 20.73
C ASP A 674 16.14 15.68 20.72
N LEU A 675 15.37 15.76 19.63
CA LEU A 675 14.23 16.68 19.49
C LEU A 675 12.92 16.12 20.06
N ARG A 676 12.91 14.90 20.60
CA ARG A 676 11.69 14.22 21.09
C ARG A 676 11.34 14.51 22.55
N ALA A 677 12.27 15.08 23.32
CA ALA A 677 12.09 15.32 24.75
C ALA A 677 12.76 16.62 25.22
N GLY A 678 12.47 17.01 26.48
CA GLY A 678 13.09 18.15 27.12
C GLY A 678 12.48 19.52 26.78
N ASP A 679 13.20 20.59 27.11
CA ASP A 679 12.75 21.97 26.93
C ASP A 679 12.67 22.40 25.46
N GLU A 680 13.63 21.95 24.65
CA GLU A 680 13.68 22.31 23.23
C GLU A 680 12.50 21.73 22.47
N PHE A 681 12.13 20.48 22.75
CA PHE A 681 10.92 19.86 22.24
C PHE A 681 9.67 20.69 22.56
N ARG A 682 9.48 21.09 23.83
CA ARG A 682 8.33 21.91 24.25
C ARG A 682 8.29 23.25 23.53
N ARG A 683 9.44 23.92 23.36
CA ARG A 683 9.54 25.19 22.61
C ARG A 683 9.16 25.01 21.14
N ARG A 684 9.69 23.97 20.47
CA ARG A 684 9.41 23.69 19.05
C ARG A 684 7.98 23.25 18.83
N LEU A 685 7.43 22.42 19.71
CA LEU A 685 6.02 22.02 19.65
C LEU A 685 5.08 23.22 19.81
N ALA A 686 5.36 24.14 20.74
CA ALA A 686 4.59 25.38 20.88
C ALA A 686 4.69 26.26 19.62
N ALA A 687 5.87 26.36 19.01
CA ALA A 687 6.05 27.09 17.75
C ALA A 687 5.31 26.43 16.58
N LYS A 688 5.38 25.10 16.46
CA LYS A 688 4.61 24.31 15.50
C LYS A 688 3.11 24.52 15.67
N ASN A 689 2.60 24.51 16.89
CA ASN A 689 1.17 24.73 17.17
C ASN A 689 0.68 26.13 16.75
N ARG A 690 1.51 27.18 16.94
CA ARG A 690 1.21 28.52 16.43
C ARG A 690 1.20 28.55 14.90
N HIS A 691 2.17 27.90 14.26
CA HIS A 691 2.22 27.77 12.80
C HIS A 691 1.01 27.00 12.24
N ASN A 692 0.61 25.92 12.90
CA ASN A 692 -0.55 25.12 12.53
C ASN A 692 -1.86 25.88 12.71
N ALA A 693 -2.00 26.69 13.77
CA ALA A 693 -3.15 27.58 13.93
C ALA A 693 -3.24 28.62 12.81
N ALA A 694 -2.12 29.26 12.47
CA ALA A 694 -2.06 30.21 11.36
C ALA A 694 -2.39 29.54 10.02
N THR A 695 -1.91 28.31 9.81
CA THR A 695 -2.21 27.50 8.62
C THR A 695 -3.69 27.13 8.53
N ILE A 696 -4.32 26.76 9.66
CA ILE A 696 -5.76 26.50 9.74
C ILE A 696 -6.54 27.79 9.41
N GLY A 697 -6.15 28.92 9.99
CA GLY A 697 -6.76 30.22 9.68
C GLY A 697 -6.67 30.57 8.19
N LEU A 698 -5.50 30.36 7.58
CA LEU A 698 -5.31 30.53 6.15
C LEU A 698 -6.16 29.56 5.33
N HIS A 699 -6.29 28.30 5.75
CA HIS A 699 -7.08 27.30 5.04
C HIS A 699 -8.56 27.67 5.04
N LEU A 700 -9.08 28.09 6.20
CA LEU A 700 -10.44 28.58 6.35
C LEU A 700 -10.66 29.86 5.54
N LEU A 701 -9.71 30.80 5.54
CA LEU A 701 -9.77 32.02 4.73
C LEU A 701 -9.85 31.68 3.23
N VAL A 702 -8.98 30.81 2.73
CA VAL A 702 -8.98 30.35 1.33
C VAL A 702 -10.31 29.68 0.97
N ARG A 703 -10.80 28.77 1.81
CA ARG A 703 -12.10 28.09 1.56
C ARG A 703 -13.29 29.05 1.64
N TRP A 704 -13.24 30.04 2.52
CA TRP A 704 -14.25 31.09 2.57
C TRP A 704 -14.18 32.01 1.34
N VAL A 705 -13.00 32.42 0.88
CA VAL A 705 -12.83 33.22 -0.35
C VAL A 705 -13.38 32.46 -1.57
N LEU A 706 -13.13 31.15 -1.66
CA LEU A 706 -13.76 30.32 -2.68
C LEU A 706 -15.29 30.36 -2.52
N THR A 707 -15.81 30.14 -1.32
CA THR A 707 -17.26 30.19 -1.06
C THR A 707 -17.88 31.55 -1.41
N PHE A 708 -17.19 32.64 -1.11
CA PHE A 708 -17.57 34.00 -1.49
C PHE A 708 -17.60 34.17 -3.00
N ALA A 709 -16.56 33.75 -3.72
CA ALA A 709 -16.53 33.81 -5.17
C ALA A 709 -17.65 32.98 -5.81
N LEU A 710 -17.90 31.77 -5.31
CA LEU A 710 -19.02 30.93 -5.76
C LEU A 710 -20.38 31.57 -5.46
N THR A 711 -20.51 32.25 -4.32
CA THR A 711 -21.71 33.02 -3.95
C THR A 711 -21.91 34.19 -4.91
N VAL A 712 -20.85 34.93 -5.23
CA VAL A 712 -20.89 36.01 -6.24
C VAL A 712 -21.35 35.48 -7.59
N VAL A 713 -20.79 34.35 -8.05
CA VAL A 713 -21.21 33.74 -9.33
C VAL A 713 -22.67 33.27 -9.29
N ALA A 714 -23.13 32.70 -8.17
CA ALA A 714 -24.52 32.28 -8.02
C ALA A 714 -25.50 33.48 -8.02
N LEU A 715 -25.18 34.56 -7.31
CA LEU A 715 -25.97 35.79 -7.31
C LEU A 715 -25.92 36.49 -8.69
N ALA A 716 -24.77 36.48 -9.37
CA ALA A 716 -24.62 36.99 -10.73
C ALA A 716 -25.48 36.22 -11.73
N ALA A 717 -25.51 34.89 -11.62
CA ALA A 717 -26.37 34.03 -12.44
C ALA A 717 -27.84 34.39 -12.25
N THR A 718 -28.22 34.70 -11.01
CA THR A 718 -29.59 35.10 -10.64
C THR A 718 -29.95 36.46 -11.25
N ASP A 719 -29.07 37.48 -11.13
CA ASP A 719 -29.25 38.82 -11.72
C ASP A 719 -29.32 38.78 -13.26
N LEU A 720 -28.52 37.93 -13.90
CA LEU A 720 -28.51 37.75 -15.36
C LEU A 720 -29.62 36.83 -15.89
N PHE A 721 -30.33 36.12 -15.00
CA PHE A 721 -31.34 35.13 -15.36
C PHE A 721 -32.45 35.75 -16.21
N ALA A 722 -32.90 36.97 -15.88
CA ALA A 722 -33.94 37.68 -16.62
C ALA A 722 -33.57 37.96 -18.09
N ARG A 723 -32.28 38.03 -18.43
CA ARG A 723 -31.80 38.30 -19.79
C ARG A 723 -31.39 37.04 -20.54
N LEU A 724 -30.72 36.11 -19.87
CA LEU A 724 -30.11 34.93 -20.49
C LEU A 724 -30.90 33.63 -20.28
N GLY A 725 -31.94 33.64 -19.44
CA GLY A 725 -32.70 32.44 -19.10
C GLY A 725 -31.80 31.35 -18.53
N GLU A 726 -32.03 30.10 -18.94
CA GLU A 726 -31.28 28.92 -18.48
C GLU A 726 -29.78 28.98 -18.83
N TRP A 727 -29.39 29.75 -19.85
CA TRP A 727 -27.98 29.93 -20.21
C TRP A 727 -27.17 30.65 -19.13
N SER A 728 -27.80 31.47 -18.28
CA SER A 728 -27.14 32.08 -17.12
C SER A 728 -26.59 31.02 -16.15
N ILE A 729 -27.34 29.94 -15.92
CA ILE A 729 -26.95 28.84 -15.02
C ILE A 729 -25.85 28.00 -15.64
N VAL A 730 -25.94 27.73 -16.95
CA VAL A 730 -24.89 26.99 -17.68
C VAL A 730 -23.58 27.77 -17.68
N LEU A 731 -23.64 29.07 -17.98
CA LEU A 731 -22.47 29.94 -17.93
C LEU A 731 -21.91 30.02 -16.52
N ALA A 732 -22.76 30.16 -15.50
CA ALA A 732 -22.34 30.13 -14.10
C ALA A 732 -21.66 28.81 -13.74
N GLY A 733 -22.20 27.66 -14.14
CA GLY A 733 -21.58 26.36 -13.92
C GLY A 733 -20.22 26.21 -14.62
N LEU A 734 -20.07 26.74 -15.83
CA LEU A 734 -18.79 26.79 -16.53
C LEU A 734 -17.79 27.72 -15.82
N VAL A 735 -18.22 28.91 -15.40
CA VAL A 735 -17.40 29.85 -14.64
C VAL A 735 -16.99 29.24 -13.30
N VAL A 736 -17.89 28.57 -12.58
CA VAL A 736 -17.58 27.86 -11.33
C VAL A 736 -16.52 26.79 -11.56
N LEU A 737 -16.66 25.97 -12.62
CA LEU A 737 -15.67 24.94 -12.95
C LEU A 737 -14.30 25.55 -13.25
N LEU A 738 -14.23 26.51 -14.17
CA LEU A 738 -12.98 27.14 -14.59
C LEU A 738 -12.33 27.94 -13.45
N PHE A 739 -13.14 28.69 -12.71
CA PHE A 739 -12.69 29.45 -11.55
C PHE A 739 -12.18 28.53 -10.45
N THR A 740 -12.91 27.47 -10.09
CA THR A 740 -12.46 26.54 -9.02
C THR A 740 -11.14 25.88 -9.40
N VAL A 741 -11.01 25.42 -10.65
CA VAL A 741 -9.76 24.83 -11.16
C VAL A 741 -8.61 25.85 -11.13
N GLY A 742 -8.82 27.06 -11.67
CA GLY A 742 -7.79 28.11 -11.68
C GLY A 742 -7.44 28.62 -10.28
N TYR A 743 -8.44 28.79 -9.42
CA TYR A 743 -8.30 29.22 -8.03
C TYR A 743 -7.45 28.23 -7.24
N GLU A 744 -7.77 26.93 -7.29
CA GLU A 744 -6.98 25.92 -6.58
C GLU A 744 -5.55 25.79 -7.12
N VAL A 745 -5.35 25.97 -8.43
CA VAL A 745 -3.99 26.09 -9.02
C VAL A 745 -3.24 27.27 -8.40
N VAL A 746 -3.85 28.46 -8.39
CA VAL A 746 -3.21 29.66 -7.83
C VAL A 746 -2.92 29.48 -6.35
N VAL A 747 -3.85 28.93 -5.57
CA VAL A 747 -3.69 28.68 -4.14
C VAL A 747 -2.55 27.70 -3.87
N GLU A 748 -2.51 26.55 -4.55
CA GLU A 748 -1.45 25.55 -4.37
C GLU A 748 -0.09 26.18 -4.72
N ARG A 749 0.02 26.88 -5.86
CA ARG A 749 1.27 27.53 -6.29
C ARG A 749 1.68 28.66 -5.34
N ALA A 750 0.75 29.50 -4.91
CA ALA A 750 1.00 30.59 -3.96
C ALA A 750 1.46 30.08 -2.59
N SER A 751 0.96 28.92 -2.13
CA SER A 751 1.37 28.33 -0.85
C SER A 751 2.87 28.00 -0.77
N THR A 752 3.51 27.81 -1.93
CA THR A 752 4.96 27.59 -2.11
C THR A 752 5.70 28.81 -2.66
N GLY A 753 5.06 29.98 -2.70
CA GLY A 753 5.63 31.19 -3.31
C GLY A 753 5.93 31.04 -4.80
N PHE A 754 5.15 30.21 -5.50
CA PHE A 754 5.28 29.85 -6.92
C PHE A 754 6.60 29.16 -7.31
N ARG A 755 7.40 28.72 -6.33
CA ARG A 755 8.67 28.02 -6.55
C ARG A 755 8.55 26.50 -6.50
N GLY A 756 7.42 25.98 -6.02
CA GLY A 756 7.21 24.56 -5.75
C GLY A 756 7.99 24.07 -4.52
N VAL A 757 7.80 22.81 -4.15
CA VAL A 757 8.58 22.16 -3.08
C VAL A 757 9.88 21.56 -3.64
N ARG A 758 10.87 21.34 -2.78
CA ARG A 758 12.15 20.70 -3.13
C ARG A 758 12.29 19.39 -2.35
N PRO A 759 13.04 18.39 -2.88
CA PRO A 759 13.47 17.25 -2.08
C PRO A 759 14.09 17.74 -0.77
N THR A 760 13.62 17.21 0.35
CA THR A 760 13.96 17.68 1.69
C THR A 760 14.13 16.51 2.63
N TYR A 761 15.13 16.59 3.50
CA TYR A 761 15.29 15.71 4.65
C TYR A 761 15.36 16.56 5.91
N CYS A 762 14.32 16.51 6.73
CA CYS A 762 14.20 17.37 7.92
C CYS A 762 13.36 16.68 9.01
N SER A 763 13.41 17.24 10.22
CA SER A 763 12.54 16.79 11.32
C SER A 763 11.14 17.42 11.20
N ILE A 764 10.11 16.73 11.70
CA ILE A 764 8.76 17.31 11.80
C ILE A 764 8.67 18.55 12.71
N TYR A 765 9.71 18.82 13.50
CA TYR A 765 9.82 19.96 14.41
C TYR A 765 10.56 21.16 13.79
N GLU A 766 10.87 21.09 12.49
CA GLU A 766 11.56 22.15 11.76
C GLU A 766 10.62 22.93 10.84
N ARG A 767 10.96 24.21 10.63
CA ARG A 767 10.15 25.12 9.81
C ARG A 767 9.99 24.66 8.36
N ASP A 768 10.95 23.92 7.83
CA ASP A 768 10.88 23.39 6.47
C ASP A 768 9.76 22.37 6.33
N PHE A 769 9.61 21.46 7.30
CA PHE A 769 8.46 20.54 7.34
C PHE A 769 7.14 21.29 7.52
N TRP A 770 7.07 22.30 8.40
CA TRP A 770 5.82 23.03 8.63
C TRP A 770 5.32 23.77 7.38
N ARG A 771 6.24 24.19 6.49
CA ARG A 771 5.88 24.75 5.18
C ARG A 771 5.26 23.70 4.26
N ILE A 772 5.74 22.46 4.33
CA ILE A 772 5.22 21.31 3.60
C ILE A 772 3.84 20.89 4.14
N GLU A 773 3.66 20.80 5.47
CA GLU A 773 2.35 20.55 6.09
C GLU A 773 1.31 21.61 5.66
N ARG A 774 1.71 22.88 5.61
CA ARG A 774 0.86 23.95 5.05
C ARG A 774 0.53 23.72 3.58
N PHE A 775 1.51 23.31 2.77
CA PHE A 775 1.28 22.99 1.36
C PHE A 775 0.23 21.88 1.20
N TYR A 776 0.28 20.81 2.01
CA TYR A 776 -0.75 19.77 1.99
C TYR A 776 -2.14 20.30 2.30
N LYS A 777 -2.30 21.21 3.27
CA LYS A 777 -3.61 21.83 3.53
C LYS A 777 -4.11 22.71 2.37
N MET A 778 -3.23 23.17 1.49
CA MET A 778 -3.53 24.04 0.34
C MET A 778 -3.54 23.32 -1.00
N HIS A 779 -3.35 21.99 -1.01
CA HIS A 779 -3.26 21.24 -2.26
C HIS A 779 -4.59 21.27 -3.03
N ALA A 780 -4.50 21.33 -4.35
CA ALA A 780 -5.64 21.32 -5.26
C ALA A 780 -6.32 19.94 -5.26
N LYS A 781 -7.65 19.93 -5.24
CA LYS A 781 -8.54 18.77 -5.18
C LYS A 781 -9.54 18.71 -6.35
N ALA A 782 -9.68 19.79 -7.12
CA ALA A 782 -10.63 19.93 -8.24
C ALA A 782 -10.36 18.96 -9.40
N GLY A 783 -9.19 18.32 -9.46
CA GLY A 783 -8.82 17.42 -10.56
C GLY A 783 -9.75 16.21 -10.75
N ALA A 784 -10.55 15.82 -9.75
CA ALA A 784 -11.43 14.65 -9.84
C ALA A 784 -12.51 14.77 -10.93
N VAL A 785 -13.03 15.99 -11.19
CA VAL A 785 -14.04 16.22 -12.24
C VAL A 785 -13.48 16.07 -13.65
N LEU A 786 -12.14 16.06 -13.78
CA LEU A 786 -11.43 15.94 -15.05
C LEU A 786 -10.93 14.53 -15.34
N ASN A 787 -11.19 13.56 -14.46
CA ASN A 787 -10.69 12.18 -14.59
C ASN A 787 -11.12 11.55 -15.93
N GLY A 788 -10.15 10.96 -16.64
CA GLY A 788 -10.33 10.37 -17.96
C GLY A 788 -10.54 11.38 -19.10
N THR A 789 -10.25 12.66 -18.89
CA THR A 789 -10.35 13.70 -19.94
C THR A 789 -8.98 14.26 -20.31
N PRO A 790 -8.79 14.76 -21.54
CA PRO A 790 -7.60 15.51 -21.94
C PRO A 790 -7.25 16.72 -21.07
N PHE A 791 -8.25 17.30 -20.40
CA PHE A 791 -8.10 18.49 -19.56
C PHE A 791 -7.35 18.21 -18.25
N LYS A 792 -7.35 16.97 -17.77
CA LYS A 792 -6.59 16.56 -16.58
C LYS A 792 -5.09 16.81 -16.74
N GLY A 793 -4.53 16.54 -17.92
CA GLY A 793 -3.13 16.82 -18.21
C GLY A 793 -2.78 18.30 -18.19
N VAL A 794 -3.70 19.17 -18.66
CA VAL A 794 -3.52 20.63 -18.58
C VAL A 794 -3.49 21.09 -17.12
N PHE A 795 -4.44 20.60 -16.32
CA PHE A 795 -4.50 20.88 -14.89
C PHE A 795 -3.21 20.47 -14.15
N LEU A 796 -2.70 19.27 -14.39
CA LEU A 796 -1.47 18.78 -13.76
C LEU A 796 -0.23 19.59 -14.17
N ARG A 797 -0.14 20.02 -15.45
CA ARG A 797 0.96 20.92 -15.88
C ARG A 797 0.93 22.25 -15.17
N LEU A 798 -0.25 22.84 -14.97
CA LEU A 798 -0.40 24.10 -14.25
C LEU A 798 0.05 24.00 -12.78
N LEU A 799 -0.12 22.83 -12.16
CA LEU A 799 0.35 22.56 -10.80
C LEU A 799 1.86 22.26 -10.73
N GLY A 800 2.50 22.00 -11.86
CA GLY A 800 3.95 21.86 -12.00
C GLY A 800 4.45 20.47 -12.34
N VAL A 801 3.56 19.51 -12.65
CA VAL A 801 3.98 18.20 -13.15
C VAL A 801 4.68 18.36 -14.50
N ARG A 802 5.86 17.76 -14.65
CA ARG A 802 6.56 17.70 -15.94
C ARG A 802 5.92 16.60 -16.78
N LEU A 803 5.01 16.98 -17.67
CA LEU A 803 4.10 16.05 -18.32
C LEU A 803 4.27 16.00 -19.84
N GLY A 804 4.49 14.79 -20.36
CA GLY A 804 4.46 14.43 -21.78
C GLY A 804 3.05 14.51 -22.39
N LYS A 805 2.88 13.93 -23.58
CA LYS A 805 1.66 14.00 -24.39
C LYS A 805 0.67 12.91 -23.99
N ARG A 806 -0.63 13.21 -24.16
CA ARG A 806 -1.74 12.23 -24.11
C ARG A 806 -1.82 11.36 -22.85
N LEU A 807 -1.51 11.93 -21.69
CA LEU A 807 -1.74 11.31 -20.39
C LEU A 807 -3.20 10.83 -20.27
N PHE A 808 -3.36 9.56 -19.94
CA PHE A 808 -4.62 9.05 -19.41
C PHE A 808 -4.51 8.93 -17.89
N ASP A 809 -5.33 9.68 -17.16
CA ASP A 809 -5.40 9.64 -15.71
C ASP A 809 -6.86 9.45 -15.29
N ASP A 810 -7.17 8.29 -14.71
CA ASP A 810 -8.51 7.90 -14.25
C ASP A 810 -8.76 8.16 -12.75
N GLY A 811 -8.00 9.08 -12.16
CA GLY A 811 -8.13 9.46 -10.76
C GLY A 811 -6.94 9.03 -9.90
N SER A 812 -5.73 9.22 -10.40
CA SER A 812 -4.51 9.11 -9.61
C SER A 812 -4.43 10.25 -8.59
N ASP A 813 -3.96 9.93 -7.39
CA ASP A 813 -3.60 10.91 -6.38
C ASP A 813 -2.10 11.26 -6.48
N MET A 814 -1.77 12.53 -6.26
CA MET A 814 -0.41 13.06 -6.36
C MET A 814 -0.18 14.15 -5.30
N SER A 815 0.74 13.89 -4.36
CA SER A 815 1.07 14.81 -3.28
C SER A 815 1.90 16.02 -3.80
N GLU A 816 3.18 15.83 -4.11
CA GLU A 816 4.10 16.89 -4.55
C GLU A 816 4.22 16.95 -6.07
N LYS A 817 3.20 17.49 -6.72
CA LYS A 817 3.06 17.52 -8.19
C LYS A 817 4.29 18.06 -8.93
N ASN A 818 5.00 19.05 -8.36
CA ASN A 818 6.19 19.62 -9.00
C ASN A 818 7.48 18.75 -8.90
N LEU A 819 7.42 17.64 -8.17
CA LEU A 819 8.50 16.64 -8.09
C LEU A 819 8.28 15.45 -9.02
N VAL A 820 7.15 15.40 -9.72
CA VAL A 820 6.74 14.31 -10.59
C VAL A 820 7.06 14.62 -12.06
N THR A 821 7.69 13.66 -12.74
CA THR A 821 7.89 13.65 -14.19
C THR A 821 7.17 12.46 -14.80
N ILE A 822 6.40 12.69 -15.86
CA ILE A 822 5.58 11.69 -16.56
C ILE A 822 5.81 11.84 -18.07
N GLY A 823 6.18 10.75 -18.73
CA GLY A 823 6.42 10.68 -20.18
C GLY A 823 5.16 10.75 -21.05
N ASP A 824 5.33 10.41 -22.33
CA ASP A 824 4.24 10.37 -23.31
C ASP A 824 3.37 9.11 -23.13
N ASP A 825 2.05 9.20 -23.37
CA ASP A 825 1.11 8.06 -23.40
C ASP A 825 1.06 7.22 -22.11
N VAL A 826 1.40 7.83 -20.96
CA VAL A 826 1.31 7.16 -19.66
C VAL A 826 -0.14 6.95 -19.24
N VAL A 827 -0.39 5.81 -18.59
CA VAL A 827 -1.68 5.39 -18.04
C VAL A 827 -1.60 5.35 -16.52
N LEU A 828 -2.43 6.16 -15.85
CA LEU A 828 -2.62 6.13 -14.40
C LEU A 828 -4.05 5.65 -14.10
N ASN A 829 -4.18 4.51 -13.45
CA ASN A 829 -5.47 3.89 -13.15
C ASN A 829 -6.17 4.53 -11.94
N GLU A 830 -7.44 4.18 -11.75
CA GLU A 830 -8.20 4.63 -10.59
C GLU A 830 -7.53 4.24 -9.28
N GLY A 831 -7.43 5.20 -8.36
CA GLY A 831 -6.89 4.98 -7.02
C GLY A 831 -5.37 4.80 -6.95
N SER A 832 -4.64 4.90 -8.08
CA SER A 832 -3.18 4.90 -8.02
C SER A 832 -2.67 6.11 -7.25
N VAL A 833 -1.56 5.95 -6.54
CA VAL A 833 -0.96 7.01 -5.72
C VAL A 833 0.48 7.22 -6.17
N VAL A 834 0.85 8.48 -6.43
CA VAL A 834 2.24 8.91 -6.67
C VAL A 834 2.63 9.82 -5.52
N GLN A 835 3.43 9.30 -4.60
CA GLN A 835 3.79 9.99 -3.35
C GLN A 835 5.30 10.25 -3.30
N CYS A 836 5.70 11.52 -3.39
CA CYS A 836 7.11 11.93 -3.42
C CYS A 836 7.72 12.14 -2.03
N HIS A 837 7.08 11.65 -0.96
CA HIS A 837 7.60 11.74 0.40
C HIS A 837 7.30 10.50 1.24
N SER A 838 7.98 10.42 2.38
CA SER A 838 7.69 9.53 3.50
C SER A 838 7.91 10.28 4.81
N GLN A 839 7.09 9.95 5.81
CA GLN A 839 7.31 10.36 7.19
C GLN A 839 7.61 9.09 7.99
N GLU A 840 8.80 8.99 8.57
CA GLU A 840 9.31 7.81 9.28
C GLU A 840 9.82 8.28 10.64
N ASP A 841 9.18 7.87 11.74
CA ASP A 841 9.63 8.16 13.11
C ASP A 841 10.18 9.60 13.31
N TYR A 842 9.33 10.59 12.99
CA TYR A 842 9.58 12.04 13.10
C TYR A 842 10.54 12.66 12.07
N ALA A 843 11.09 11.86 11.17
CA ALA A 843 11.85 12.33 10.02
C ALA A 843 10.95 12.41 8.79
N PHE A 844 11.05 13.52 8.07
CA PHE A 844 10.41 13.71 6.78
C PHE A 844 11.46 13.61 5.67
N LYS A 845 11.22 12.73 4.70
CA LYS A 845 12.09 12.46 3.56
C LYS A 845 11.28 12.66 2.28
N SER A 846 11.80 13.40 1.31
CA SER A 846 11.16 13.54 -0.01
C SER A 846 12.16 13.54 -1.15
N ASP A 847 11.74 12.97 -2.29
CA ASP A 847 12.53 12.95 -3.53
C ASP A 847 11.64 12.82 -4.77
N ARG A 848 12.22 13.01 -5.95
CA ARG A 848 11.52 13.02 -7.25
C ARG A 848 11.04 11.64 -7.65
N ILE A 849 10.01 11.63 -8.49
CA ILE A 849 9.51 10.43 -9.16
C ILE A 849 9.51 10.68 -10.66
N SER A 850 9.98 9.69 -11.44
CA SER A 850 9.94 9.72 -12.90
C SER A 850 9.23 8.48 -13.44
N ILE A 851 8.23 8.67 -14.30
CA ILE A 851 7.51 7.62 -15.01
C ILE A 851 7.75 7.78 -16.51
N GLY A 852 8.42 6.80 -17.12
CA GLY A 852 8.75 6.75 -18.54
C GLY A 852 7.52 6.68 -19.45
N SER A 853 7.75 6.94 -20.75
CA SER A 853 6.69 6.97 -21.76
C SER A 853 6.06 5.60 -21.95
N GLY A 854 4.75 5.54 -22.17
CA GLY A 854 3.97 4.30 -22.28
C GLY A 854 3.85 3.51 -20.98
N GLY A 855 4.36 4.03 -19.86
CA GLY A 855 4.26 3.40 -18.55
C GLY A 855 2.80 3.26 -18.07
N THR A 856 2.53 2.24 -17.26
CA THR A 856 1.21 2.00 -16.65
C THR A 856 1.35 1.84 -15.14
N VAL A 857 0.59 2.62 -14.37
CA VAL A 857 0.42 2.43 -12.92
C VAL A 857 -0.95 1.79 -12.66
N GLY A 858 -0.96 0.61 -12.05
CA GLY A 858 -2.14 -0.23 -11.83
C GLY A 858 -3.16 0.35 -10.85
N VAL A 859 -4.36 -0.25 -10.82
CA VAL A 859 -5.45 0.14 -9.92
C VAL A 859 -4.98 0.06 -8.47
N ASN A 860 -5.14 1.13 -7.69
CA ASN A 860 -4.71 1.22 -6.29
C ASN A 860 -3.21 0.96 -6.02
N ALA A 861 -2.36 0.98 -7.06
CA ALA A 861 -0.92 0.83 -6.90
C ALA A 861 -0.28 2.12 -6.37
N LEU A 862 0.76 2.01 -5.56
CA LEU A 862 1.46 3.13 -4.94
C LEU A 862 2.92 3.18 -5.43
N VAL A 863 3.31 4.34 -5.96
CA VAL A 863 4.68 4.68 -6.35
C VAL A 863 5.26 5.62 -5.30
N HIS A 864 6.32 5.19 -4.62
CA HIS A 864 6.94 5.96 -3.54
C HIS A 864 8.09 6.85 -4.05
N TYR A 865 8.66 7.66 -3.15
CA TYR A 865 9.64 8.67 -3.48
C TYR A 865 10.98 8.10 -3.97
N GLY A 866 11.70 8.85 -4.81
CA GLY A 866 13.00 8.45 -5.35
C GLY A 866 12.92 7.35 -6.43
N VAL A 867 11.71 7.03 -6.90
CA VAL A 867 11.50 5.95 -7.88
C VAL A 867 11.64 6.45 -9.32
N THR A 868 12.25 5.60 -10.17
CA THR A 868 12.26 5.78 -11.63
C THR A 868 11.66 4.56 -12.32
N MET A 869 10.59 4.74 -13.08
CA MET A 869 10.04 3.72 -13.97
C MET A 869 10.48 3.98 -15.42
N GLY A 870 11.07 2.97 -16.07
CA GLY A 870 11.46 3.03 -17.47
C GLY A 870 10.27 3.07 -18.44
N ASP A 871 10.57 3.32 -19.71
CA ASP A 871 9.55 3.37 -20.77
C ASP A 871 8.81 2.04 -20.90
N GLY A 872 7.48 2.08 -21.02
CA GLY A 872 6.62 0.91 -21.15
C GLY A 872 6.51 0.04 -19.89
N ALA A 873 7.12 0.43 -18.77
CA ALA A 873 7.04 -0.30 -17.52
C ALA A 873 5.60 -0.37 -16.99
N VAL A 874 5.22 -1.51 -16.43
CA VAL A 874 3.87 -1.77 -15.90
C VAL A 874 3.96 -2.12 -14.43
N LEU A 875 3.27 -1.36 -13.59
CA LEU A 875 3.02 -1.71 -12.20
C LEU A 875 1.62 -2.35 -12.08
N ALA A 876 1.56 -3.57 -11.58
CA ALA A 876 0.33 -4.33 -11.40
C ALA A 876 -0.60 -3.70 -10.36
N PRO A 877 -1.89 -4.10 -10.30
CA PRO A 877 -2.82 -3.59 -9.30
C PRO A 877 -2.33 -3.79 -7.87
N ASP A 878 -2.73 -2.88 -6.98
CA ASP A 878 -2.41 -2.87 -5.53
C ASP A 878 -0.93 -2.97 -5.15
N SER A 879 -0.03 -2.81 -6.13
CA SER A 879 1.39 -3.02 -5.91
C SER A 879 2.03 -1.81 -5.21
N PHE A 880 3.02 -2.06 -4.35
CA PHE A 880 3.74 -1.00 -3.62
C PHE A 880 5.20 -0.95 -4.08
N LEU A 881 5.51 0.05 -4.90
CA LEU A 881 6.86 0.27 -5.38
C LEU A 881 7.65 1.06 -4.34
N MET A 882 8.64 0.40 -3.73
CA MET A 882 9.41 0.93 -2.61
C MET A 882 10.24 2.15 -2.99
N LYS A 883 10.57 2.95 -1.98
CA LYS A 883 11.42 4.14 -2.13
C LYS A 883 12.75 3.80 -2.81
N GLY A 884 13.19 4.63 -3.75
CA GLY A 884 14.48 4.47 -4.42
C GLY A 884 14.56 3.35 -5.48
N GLU A 885 13.47 2.64 -5.77
CA GLU A 885 13.47 1.56 -6.76
C GLU A 885 13.56 2.08 -8.21
N GLU A 886 14.31 1.35 -9.04
CA GLU A 886 14.34 1.55 -10.49
C GLU A 886 13.69 0.36 -11.20
N VAL A 887 12.60 0.63 -11.94
CA VAL A 887 11.89 -0.36 -12.75
C VAL A 887 12.42 -0.32 -14.19
N PRO A 888 12.97 -1.42 -14.72
CA PRO A 888 13.48 -1.45 -16.08
C PRO A 888 12.39 -1.14 -17.14
N PRO A 889 12.77 -0.60 -18.31
CA PRO A 889 11.84 -0.44 -19.43
C PRO A 889 11.13 -1.75 -19.79
N TYR A 890 9.84 -1.66 -20.08
CA TYR A 890 8.96 -2.76 -20.49
C TYR A 890 8.80 -3.90 -19.46
N ALA A 891 9.39 -3.78 -18.26
CA ALA A 891 9.22 -4.75 -17.20
C ALA A 891 7.82 -4.65 -16.57
N GLU A 892 7.29 -5.78 -16.13
CA GLU A 892 6.04 -5.84 -15.35
C GLU A 892 6.36 -6.22 -13.92
N TRP A 893 6.00 -5.33 -13.00
CA TRP A 893 6.25 -5.45 -11.57
C TRP A 893 4.94 -5.56 -10.82
N GLY A 894 4.92 -6.31 -9.73
CA GLY A 894 3.79 -6.31 -8.84
C GLY A 894 4.01 -6.96 -7.48
N GLY A 895 3.04 -6.71 -6.61
CA GLY A 895 3.04 -7.14 -5.22
C GLY A 895 3.37 -6.03 -4.22
N ASN A 896 3.37 -6.38 -2.94
CA ASN A 896 3.67 -5.48 -1.85
C ASN A 896 4.66 -6.13 -0.86
N PRO A 897 5.97 -5.77 -0.91
CA PRO A 897 6.61 -4.87 -1.89
C PRO A 897 6.55 -5.39 -3.33
N ALA A 898 6.60 -4.47 -4.30
CA ALA A 898 6.59 -4.82 -5.71
C ALA A 898 7.91 -5.48 -6.13
N ARG A 899 7.79 -6.57 -6.89
CA ARG A 899 8.92 -7.29 -7.51
C ARG A 899 8.63 -7.53 -8.98
N GLU A 900 9.67 -7.82 -9.75
CA GLU A 900 9.50 -8.20 -11.14
C GLU A 900 8.70 -9.50 -11.26
N ILE A 901 7.57 -9.43 -11.98
CA ILE A 901 6.73 -10.58 -12.35
C ILE A 901 7.17 -11.10 -13.72
N ARG A 902 7.62 -10.20 -14.60
CA ARG A 902 8.00 -10.53 -15.96
C ARG A 902 9.08 -9.60 -16.50
N ALA A 903 10.15 -10.22 -17.01
CA ALA A 903 11.24 -9.52 -17.69
C ALA A 903 10.75 -8.75 -18.92
N GLY A 904 11.16 -7.49 -19.02
CA GLY A 904 10.86 -6.64 -20.15
C GLY A 904 11.66 -7.05 -21.39
N ARG A 905 10.97 -7.29 -22.51
CA ARG A 905 11.60 -7.33 -23.84
C ARG A 905 10.99 -6.21 -24.67
N PRO A 906 11.79 -5.37 -25.34
CA PRO A 906 11.24 -4.38 -26.26
C PRO A 906 10.38 -5.09 -27.31
N PRO A 907 9.25 -4.48 -27.74
CA PRO A 907 8.46 -5.05 -28.81
C PRO A 907 9.37 -5.29 -30.02
N ALA A 908 9.36 -6.50 -30.58
CA ALA A 908 10.04 -6.76 -31.84
C ALA A 908 9.55 -5.72 -32.84
N ALA A 909 10.46 -5.04 -33.55
CA ALA A 909 10.09 -4.13 -34.62
C ALA A 909 9.11 -4.88 -35.52
N ALA A 910 7.85 -4.44 -35.55
CA ALA A 910 6.84 -5.10 -36.35
C ALA A 910 7.40 -5.15 -37.79
N PRO A 911 7.42 -6.32 -38.46
CA PRO A 911 7.72 -6.33 -39.87
C PRO A 911 6.76 -5.34 -40.51
N VAL A 912 7.29 -4.39 -41.29
CA VAL A 912 6.49 -3.48 -42.10
C VAL A 912 5.67 -4.39 -43.01
N VAL A 913 4.42 -4.67 -42.62
CA VAL A 913 3.48 -5.38 -43.47
C VAL A 913 3.17 -4.39 -44.58
N PRO A 914 3.57 -4.66 -45.85
CA PRO A 914 3.18 -3.80 -46.94
C PRO A 914 1.64 -3.73 -46.97
N PRO A 915 1.06 -2.57 -47.28
CA PRO A 915 -0.39 -2.43 -47.30
C PRO A 915 -0.98 -3.53 -48.19
N LEU A 916 -1.87 -4.34 -47.62
CA LEU A 916 -2.63 -5.33 -48.39
C LEU A 916 -3.34 -4.61 -49.55
N PRO A 917 -3.33 -5.18 -50.77
CA PRO A 917 -3.98 -4.56 -51.91
C PRO A 917 -5.48 -4.38 -51.63
N GLU A 918 -5.98 -3.18 -51.90
CA GLU A 918 -7.39 -2.83 -51.74
C GLU A 918 -8.28 -3.82 -52.50
N LEU A 919 -9.14 -4.54 -51.77
CA LEU A 919 -10.25 -5.28 -52.38
C LEU A 919 -11.30 -4.27 -52.88
N PRO A 920 -11.83 -4.43 -54.10
CA PRO A 920 -12.73 -3.45 -54.69
C PRO A 920 -14.03 -3.35 -53.90
N ALA A 921 -14.43 -2.10 -53.63
CA ALA A 921 -15.61 -1.75 -52.87
C ALA A 921 -16.89 -2.38 -53.44
N ARG A 922 -17.59 -3.18 -52.63
CA ARG A 922 -19.00 -3.50 -52.89
C ARG A 922 -19.86 -2.27 -52.54
N PRO A 923 -20.84 -1.89 -53.38
CA PRO A 923 -21.71 -0.77 -53.08
C PRO A 923 -22.66 -1.16 -51.94
N VAL A 924 -22.35 -0.70 -50.73
CA VAL A 924 -23.30 -0.72 -49.62
C VAL A 924 -24.35 0.35 -49.91
N ARG A 925 -25.57 -0.07 -50.26
CA ARG A 925 -26.75 0.80 -50.20
C ARG A 925 -26.97 1.20 -48.74
N SER A 926 -26.42 2.35 -48.35
CA SER A 926 -26.69 2.98 -47.07
C SER A 926 -28.15 3.47 -47.06
N ARG A 927 -29.03 2.74 -46.37
CA ARG A 927 -30.23 3.38 -45.81
C ARG A 927 -29.75 4.23 -44.62
N PRO A 928 -30.07 5.53 -44.57
CA PRO A 928 -29.74 6.33 -43.41
C PRO A 928 -30.49 5.77 -42.19
N PRO A 929 -29.87 5.73 -41.00
CA PRO A 929 -30.58 5.33 -39.80
C PRO A 929 -31.54 6.46 -39.39
N LEU A 930 -32.78 6.10 -39.07
CA LEU A 930 -33.90 6.98 -38.72
C LEU A 930 -33.63 7.97 -37.56
N TRP A 931 -32.52 7.86 -36.82
CA TRP A 931 -32.16 8.80 -35.76
C TRP A 931 -31.47 10.08 -36.27
N LEU A 932 -30.98 10.11 -37.52
CA LEU A 932 -30.42 11.34 -38.09
C LEU A 932 -31.50 12.41 -38.39
N ALA A 933 -32.76 12.00 -38.55
CA ALA A 933 -33.89 12.91 -38.67
C ALA A 933 -34.37 13.49 -37.33
N ALA A 934 -33.94 12.93 -36.20
CA ALA A 934 -34.33 13.38 -34.85
C ALA A 934 -33.34 14.38 -34.22
N ALA A 935 -32.21 14.65 -34.86
CA ALA A 935 -31.16 15.55 -34.34
C ALA A 935 -31.21 16.98 -34.93
N LEU A 936 -32.21 17.32 -35.76
CA LEU A 936 -32.32 18.63 -36.42
C LEU A 936 -33.68 19.32 -36.23
N VAL A 937 -34.34 19.13 -35.08
CA VAL A 937 -35.53 19.94 -34.73
C VAL A 937 -35.39 20.52 -33.32
N PRO A 938 -34.89 21.75 -33.18
CA PRO A 938 -35.30 22.63 -32.11
C PRO A 938 -36.01 23.84 -32.73
N LEU A 939 -37.35 23.86 -32.68
CA LEU A 939 -38.20 25.07 -32.66
C LEU A 939 -39.68 24.62 -32.71
N GLY A 940 -40.50 24.94 -31.70
CA GLY A 940 -41.96 24.81 -31.85
C GLY A 940 -42.78 24.49 -30.59
N VAL A 941 -43.08 25.52 -29.80
CA VAL A 941 -44.41 25.90 -29.25
C VAL A 941 -45.24 24.92 -28.38
N ALA A 942 -45.87 25.55 -27.38
CA ALA A 942 -46.79 25.06 -26.37
C ALA A 942 -48.16 24.51 -26.88
N THR A 943 -48.93 24.00 -25.90
CA THR A 943 -50.40 23.81 -25.81
C THR A 943 -50.98 22.39 -25.98
N GLY A 944 -51.66 21.91 -24.93
CA GLY A 944 -53.06 21.43 -24.95
C GLY A 944 -53.47 20.13 -25.67
N LEU A 945 -54.12 19.26 -24.88
CA LEU A 945 -55.29 18.41 -25.21
C LEU A 945 -55.14 17.02 -25.90
N THR A 946 -55.52 16.00 -25.10
CA THR A 946 -56.48 14.88 -25.34
C THR A 946 -56.39 13.92 -26.54
N GLY A 947 -56.47 12.61 -26.22
CA GLY A 947 -56.96 11.51 -27.08
C GLY A 947 -55.95 11.03 -28.11
N VAL A 948 -55.65 9.74 -28.29
CA VAL A 948 -56.59 8.65 -28.61
C VAL A 948 -55.97 7.29 -28.23
N SER A 949 -56.87 6.43 -27.75
CA SER A 949 -56.82 4.99 -27.54
C SER A 949 -56.11 4.13 -28.60
N SER A 950 -55.26 3.20 -28.16
CA SER A 950 -55.64 1.77 -28.02
C SER A 950 -54.39 0.89 -27.89
N TRP A 951 -54.30 0.22 -26.74
CA TRP A 951 -53.19 -0.63 -26.29
C TRP A 951 -53.57 -2.12 -26.36
N ASN A 952 -54.11 -2.59 -27.47
CA ASN A 952 -54.55 -3.99 -27.59
C ASN A 952 -54.24 -4.57 -28.98
N ALA A 953 -53.01 -5.05 -29.17
CA ALA A 953 -52.68 -6.11 -30.14
C ALA A 953 -51.25 -6.64 -29.89
N LEU A 954 -51.01 -7.10 -28.66
CA LEU A 954 -49.89 -7.97 -28.30
C LEU A 954 -50.55 -9.25 -27.81
N TYR A 955 -50.52 -10.33 -28.62
CA TYR A 955 -50.41 -11.76 -28.23
C TYR A 955 -50.84 -12.70 -29.39
N ALA A 956 -49.84 -13.12 -30.19
CA ALA A 956 -49.54 -14.48 -30.74
C ALA A 956 -50.65 -15.31 -31.48
N PRO A 957 -50.40 -16.54 -32.03
CA PRO A 957 -49.15 -17.28 -32.37
C PRO A 957 -49.17 -17.97 -33.78
N LEU A 958 -48.08 -18.68 -34.16
CA LEU A 958 -47.95 -19.91 -35.02
C LEU A 958 -46.48 -19.96 -35.51
N ALA A 959 -45.55 -20.85 -35.14
CA ALA A 959 -45.48 -22.32 -34.96
C ALA A 959 -45.45 -23.15 -36.26
N GLN A 960 -44.49 -24.10 -36.30
CA GLN A 960 -44.31 -25.29 -37.17
C GLN A 960 -43.39 -25.14 -38.42
N ASN A 961 -42.42 -26.01 -38.75
CA ASN A 961 -42.07 -27.41 -38.37
C ASN A 961 -40.57 -27.70 -38.73
N VAL A 962 -39.72 -28.32 -37.87
CA VAL A 962 -39.41 -29.77 -37.65
C VAL A 962 -38.22 -30.33 -38.46
N ARG A 963 -37.17 -30.84 -37.76
CA ARG A 963 -36.52 -32.20 -37.81
C ARG A 963 -35.16 -32.17 -37.04
N GLN A 964 -35.15 -32.67 -35.80
CA GLN A 964 -34.58 -33.95 -35.29
C GLN A 964 -33.12 -33.88 -34.75
N PRO A 965 -32.88 -34.31 -33.48
CA PRO A 965 -31.54 -34.50 -32.90
C PRO A 965 -31.11 -35.99 -32.89
N VAL A 966 -29.82 -36.24 -33.04
CA VAL A 966 -29.20 -37.58 -32.91
C VAL A 966 -28.80 -37.82 -31.44
N ALA A 967 -29.12 -39.03 -30.97
CA ALA A 967 -28.96 -39.53 -29.61
C ALA A 967 -27.50 -39.88 -29.24
N ALA A 968 -27.19 -39.77 -27.95
CA ALA A 968 -26.03 -40.37 -27.30
C ALA A 968 -26.43 -41.71 -26.66
N PRO A 969 -25.53 -42.72 -26.59
CA PRO A 969 -25.80 -43.92 -25.81
C PRO A 969 -25.33 -43.77 -24.36
N ALA A 970 -26.18 -44.25 -23.45
CA ALA A 970 -25.89 -44.44 -22.04
C ALA A 970 -24.98 -45.65 -21.83
N THR A 971 -24.11 -45.60 -20.82
CA THR A 971 -23.54 -46.78 -20.18
C THR A 971 -23.66 -46.69 -18.66
N THR A 972 -23.92 -47.87 -18.12
CA THR A 972 -24.38 -48.31 -16.81
C THR A 972 -23.46 -48.02 -15.63
N ALA A 973 -24.10 -47.88 -14.46
CA ALA A 973 -23.52 -47.71 -13.14
C ALA A 973 -22.82 -48.96 -12.58
N VAL A 974 -21.77 -48.74 -11.78
CA VAL A 974 -21.26 -49.65 -10.74
C VAL A 974 -20.90 -48.81 -9.52
N ALA A 975 -21.42 -49.20 -8.34
CA ALA A 975 -21.22 -48.54 -7.06
C ALA A 975 -19.92 -49.01 -6.35
N PRO A 976 -19.27 -48.18 -5.51
CA PRO A 976 -18.29 -48.68 -4.55
C PRO A 976 -18.89 -48.85 -3.14
N ALA A 977 -18.51 -49.97 -2.51
CA ALA A 977 -18.90 -50.45 -1.19
C ALA A 977 -18.26 -49.66 -0.01
N PRO A 978 -18.83 -49.73 1.21
CA PRO A 978 -18.30 -49.06 2.40
C PRO A 978 -17.14 -49.86 3.06
N PRO A 979 -16.25 -49.20 3.83
CA PRO A 979 -15.11 -49.87 4.47
C PRO A 979 -15.53 -50.62 5.76
N PRO A 980 -14.79 -51.67 6.16
CA PRO A 980 -15.12 -52.51 7.31
C PRO A 980 -14.65 -51.92 8.66
N PRO A 981 -15.25 -52.33 9.80
CA PRO A 981 -14.84 -51.89 11.12
C PRO A 981 -13.71 -52.77 11.68
N ALA A 982 -12.86 -52.20 12.54
CA ALA A 982 -11.82 -52.91 13.29
C ALA A 982 -11.96 -52.61 14.79
N PRO A 983 -11.51 -53.51 15.70
CA PRO A 983 -12.35 -54.04 16.77
C PRO A 983 -12.06 -53.46 18.16
N ALA A 984 -13.05 -53.60 19.04
CA ALA A 984 -12.93 -53.36 20.48
C ALA A 984 -12.26 -54.56 21.17
N ALA A 985 -11.39 -54.29 22.15
CA ALA A 985 -10.89 -55.27 23.11
C ALA A 985 -11.04 -54.75 24.56
N SER A 986 -11.43 -55.70 25.41
CA SER A 986 -11.93 -55.67 26.80
C SER A 986 -10.89 -55.35 27.92
N PRO A 987 -11.31 -55.27 29.21
CA PRO A 987 -10.71 -54.43 30.26
C PRO A 987 -9.96 -55.14 31.42
N ALA A 988 -9.44 -54.31 32.35
CA ALA A 988 -9.05 -54.49 33.78
C ALA A 988 -7.57 -54.87 34.10
N PRO A 989 -7.00 -54.57 35.30
CA PRO A 989 -7.60 -54.11 36.57
C PRO A 989 -6.89 -52.94 37.31
N ALA A 990 -7.43 -52.57 38.49
CA ALA A 990 -7.07 -51.46 39.37
C ALA A 990 -6.08 -51.80 40.50
N ALA A 991 -5.30 -50.80 40.96
CA ALA A 991 -4.72 -50.55 42.31
C ALA A 991 -3.58 -49.50 42.15
N ALA A 992 -3.24 -48.54 43.02
CA ALA A 992 -3.67 -48.01 44.32
C ALA A 992 -3.06 -46.59 44.46
N ALA A 993 -3.62 -45.71 45.31
CA ALA A 993 -3.09 -44.35 45.58
C ALA A 993 -1.83 -44.36 46.48
N PRO A 994 -0.87 -43.42 46.31
CA PRO A 994 -0.80 -42.18 47.13
C PRO A 994 -0.06 -40.98 46.43
N PRO A 995 0.33 -39.87 47.09
CA PRO A 995 -0.38 -38.98 48.03
C PRO A 995 -0.81 -37.65 47.35
N VAL A 996 -1.52 -36.80 48.09
CA VAL A 996 -2.06 -35.50 47.65
C VAL A 996 -0.98 -34.58 47.06
N ALA A 997 -1.09 -34.26 45.77
CA ALA A 997 -0.37 -33.18 45.12
C ALA A 997 -1.22 -31.90 45.10
N LEU A 998 -0.65 -30.80 45.59
CA LEU A 998 -1.21 -29.45 45.54
C LEU A 998 -1.54 -29.05 44.08
N PRO A 999 -2.60 -28.25 43.84
CA PRO A 999 -3.03 -27.90 42.49
C PRO A 999 -1.95 -27.10 41.75
N PRO A 1000 -1.74 -27.31 40.44
CA PRO A 1000 -0.78 -26.51 39.68
C PRO A 1000 -1.26 -25.06 39.62
N ALA A 1001 -0.42 -24.16 40.13
CA ALA A 1001 -0.60 -22.72 39.98
C ALA A 1001 -0.60 -22.36 38.48
N ALA A 1002 -1.44 -21.38 38.12
CA ALA A 1002 -1.50 -20.84 36.78
C ALA A 1002 -0.10 -20.38 36.32
N MET A 1003 0.44 -21.00 35.26
CA MET A 1003 1.69 -20.56 34.67
C MET A 1003 1.53 -19.14 34.09
N ALA A 1004 2.28 -18.18 34.65
CA ALA A 1004 2.44 -16.86 34.06
C ALA A 1004 3.09 -17.01 32.66
N SER A 1005 2.39 -16.54 31.63
CA SER A 1005 2.76 -16.71 30.21
C SER A 1005 3.62 -15.56 29.67
N GLY A 1006 4.77 -15.30 30.29
CA GLY A 1006 5.79 -14.38 29.79
C GLY A 1006 7.19 -14.93 30.02
N SER A 1007 8.12 -14.75 29.08
CA SER A 1007 9.53 -15.03 29.33
C SER A 1007 10.03 -14.06 30.41
N PRO A 1008 10.72 -14.54 31.47
CA PRO A 1008 11.21 -13.67 32.53
C PRO A 1008 12.24 -12.68 31.96
N ALA A 1009 12.35 -11.49 32.59
CA ALA A 1009 13.49 -10.61 32.33
C ALA A 1009 14.80 -11.37 32.62
N SER A 1010 15.83 -11.18 31.81
CA SER A 1010 17.14 -11.84 31.99
C SER A 1010 18.17 -10.88 32.60
N PHE A 1011 19.19 -11.39 33.27
CA PHE A 1011 20.33 -10.58 33.75
C PHE A 1011 21.16 -10.03 32.57
N GLY A 1012 21.60 -8.78 32.70
CA GLY A 1012 22.43 -8.07 31.73
C GLY A 1012 23.85 -7.78 32.24
N LEU A 1013 24.71 -7.28 31.35
CA LEU A 1013 26.10 -6.97 31.70
C LEU A 1013 26.22 -5.87 32.77
N ALA A 1014 25.27 -4.93 32.81
CA ALA A 1014 25.21 -3.87 33.81
C ALA A 1014 24.91 -4.40 35.23
N ASP A 1015 24.32 -5.60 35.34
CA ASP A 1015 23.95 -6.19 36.63
C ASP A 1015 25.13 -6.90 37.31
N ILE A 1016 26.18 -7.23 36.55
CA ILE A 1016 27.31 -8.05 37.00
C ILE A 1016 28.00 -7.45 38.23
N ALA A 1017 28.24 -6.13 38.25
CA ALA A 1017 28.85 -5.47 39.40
C ALA A 1017 27.99 -5.57 40.68
N SER A 1018 26.66 -5.57 40.54
CA SER A 1018 25.74 -5.71 41.67
C SER A 1018 25.63 -7.17 42.13
N LEU A 1019 25.75 -8.13 41.20
CA LEU A 1019 25.79 -9.56 41.50
C LEU A 1019 27.13 -9.96 42.13
N ASP A 1020 28.25 -9.36 41.72
CA ASP A 1020 29.57 -9.54 42.36
C ASP A 1020 29.56 -9.02 43.81
N ALA A 1021 28.81 -7.94 44.09
CA ALA A 1021 28.64 -7.40 45.43
C ALA A 1021 27.70 -8.25 46.32
N GLY A 1022 26.84 -9.08 45.72
CA GLY A 1022 25.87 -9.94 46.39
C GLY A 1022 24.63 -9.20 46.90
N LEU A 1023 23.45 -9.59 46.42
CA LEU A 1023 22.18 -9.00 46.86
C LEU A 1023 21.72 -9.65 48.17
N THR A 1024 21.60 -8.86 49.23
CA THR A 1024 21.20 -9.29 50.58
C THR A 1024 19.83 -8.75 50.98
N THR A 1025 19.28 -9.23 52.11
CA THR A 1025 17.96 -8.84 52.62
C THR A 1025 17.83 -7.32 52.71
N GLY A 1026 16.79 -6.76 52.08
CA GLY A 1026 16.55 -5.32 52.00
C GLY A 1026 17.02 -4.63 50.73
N ALA A 1027 17.80 -5.31 49.86
CA ALA A 1027 18.12 -4.83 48.52
C ALA A 1027 16.84 -4.58 47.70
N GLY A 1028 16.82 -3.51 46.89
CA GLY A 1028 15.66 -3.15 46.09
C GLY A 1028 16.05 -2.58 44.74
N GLY A 1029 15.20 -2.79 43.74
CA GLY A 1029 15.38 -2.32 42.38
C GLY A 1029 14.96 -3.36 41.32
N PRO A 1030 15.08 -3.00 40.02
CA PRO A 1030 14.66 -3.85 38.91
C PRO A 1030 15.33 -5.24 38.91
N LEU A 1031 16.61 -5.30 39.29
CA LEU A 1031 17.39 -6.54 39.38
C LEU A 1031 16.78 -7.57 40.35
N VAL A 1032 16.23 -7.10 41.48
CA VAL A 1032 15.54 -7.99 42.43
C VAL A 1032 14.19 -8.45 41.86
N GLY A 1033 13.54 -7.62 41.04
CA GLY A 1033 12.34 -8.01 40.31
C GLY A 1033 12.63 -9.17 39.35
N THR A 1034 13.76 -9.12 38.66
CA THR A 1034 14.26 -10.23 37.81
C THR A 1034 14.44 -11.52 38.62
N VAL A 1035 15.10 -11.46 39.77
CA VAL A 1035 15.26 -12.61 40.69
C VAL A 1035 13.90 -13.21 41.06
N GLN A 1036 12.94 -12.37 41.49
CA GLN A 1036 11.60 -12.82 41.88
C GLN A 1036 10.85 -13.49 40.71
N GLN A 1037 10.98 -12.98 39.48
CA GLN A 1037 10.40 -13.59 38.28
C GLN A 1037 11.00 -14.96 37.97
N HIS A 1038 12.33 -15.12 38.06
CA HIS A 1038 12.98 -16.42 37.86
C HIS A 1038 12.53 -17.42 38.94
N LEU A 1039 12.48 -17.02 40.21
CA LEU A 1039 12.03 -17.88 41.31
C LEU A 1039 10.56 -18.26 41.19
N GLN A 1040 9.70 -17.35 40.72
CA GLN A 1040 8.28 -17.62 40.50
C GLN A 1040 8.07 -18.62 39.36
N ARG A 1041 8.79 -18.44 38.24
CA ARG A 1041 8.79 -19.38 37.11
C ARG A 1041 9.24 -20.79 37.54
N LEU A 1042 10.25 -20.86 38.39
CA LEU A 1042 10.80 -22.12 38.89
C LEU A 1042 9.99 -22.71 40.06
N GLY A 1043 8.90 -22.06 40.48
CA GLY A 1043 8.00 -22.55 41.53
C GLY A 1043 8.51 -22.36 42.97
N HIS A 1044 9.62 -21.63 43.17
CA HIS A 1044 10.20 -21.36 44.48
C HIS A 1044 9.62 -20.12 45.17
N TYR A 1045 8.92 -19.24 44.44
CA TYR A 1045 8.32 -18.00 44.95
C TYR A 1045 6.86 -17.84 44.51
N GLN A 1046 5.96 -17.48 45.43
CA GLN A 1046 4.52 -17.32 45.17
C GLN A 1046 4.00 -15.89 45.47
N GLY A 1047 4.88 -14.98 45.88
CA GLY A 1047 4.54 -13.58 46.17
C GLY A 1047 4.48 -12.71 44.92
N GLU A 1048 4.03 -11.46 45.09
CA GLU A 1048 4.06 -10.47 44.01
C GLU A 1048 5.51 -10.04 43.68
N VAL A 1049 5.77 -9.72 42.42
CA VAL A 1049 7.06 -9.17 41.98
C VAL A 1049 7.06 -7.67 42.24
N HIS A 1050 7.69 -7.26 43.34
CA HIS A 1050 7.77 -5.85 43.77
C HIS A 1050 9.21 -5.32 43.79
N GLY A 1051 10.20 -6.12 43.41
CA GLY A 1051 11.59 -5.70 43.27
C GLY A 1051 12.26 -5.35 44.60
N ARG A 1052 11.91 -6.05 45.69
CA ARG A 1052 12.58 -5.93 47.00
C ARG A 1052 12.90 -7.32 47.55
N LEU A 1053 14.12 -7.50 48.06
CA LEU A 1053 14.60 -8.79 48.56
C LEU A 1053 14.16 -8.91 50.02
N ASP A 1054 12.87 -9.15 50.21
CA ASP A 1054 12.23 -9.31 51.51
C ASP A 1054 12.35 -10.75 52.02
N GLU A 1055 11.90 -11.00 53.24
CA GLU A 1055 12.07 -12.31 53.89
C GLU A 1055 11.46 -13.48 53.07
N PRO A 1056 10.26 -13.37 52.49
CA PRO A 1056 9.73 -14.39 51.57
C PRO A 1056 10.62 -14.64 50.34
N THR A 1057 11.18 -13.58 49.75
CA THR A 1057 12.09 -13.72 48.60
C THR A 1057 13.40 -14.39 49.01
N VAL A 1058 13.97 -14.04 50.17
CA VAL A 1058 15.19 -14.67 50.71
C VAL A 1058 14.99 -16.15 51.01
N VAL A 1059 13.82 -16.53 51.56
CA VAL A 1059 13.46 -17.94 51.77
C VAL A 1059 13.37 -18.69 50.44
N ALA A 1060 12.77 -18.09 49.41
CA ALA A 1060 12.71 -18.66 48.07
C ALA A 1060 14.11 -18.82 47.44
N VAL A 1061 15.00 -17.84 47.61
CA VAL A 1061 16.40 -17.92 47.16
C VAL A 1061 17.11 -19.09 47.85
N ARG A 1062 16.98 -19.24 49.18
CA ARG A 1062 17.59 -20.36 49.92
C ARG A 1062 17.08 -21.71 49.43
N ALA A 1063 15.77 -21.82 49.20
CA ALA A 1063 15.16 -23.05 48.67
C ALA A 1063 15.66 -23.38 47.26
N PHE A 1064 15.82 -22.38 46.40
CA PHE A 1064 16.38 -22.56 45.07
C PHE A 1064 17.87 -22.95 45.12
N GLN A 1065 18.70 -22.24 45.89
CA GLN A 1065 20.13 -22.55 46.03
C GLN A 1065 20.35 -23.98 46.54
N ALA A 1066 19.57 -24.41 47.52
CA ALA A 1066 19.61 -25.79 48.02
C ALA A 1066 19.18 -26.82 46.96
N ALA A 1067 18.16 -26.52 46.16
CA ALA A 1067 17.68 -27.40 45.10
C ALA A 1067 18.64 -27.47 43.89
N ALA A 1068 19.29 -26.36 43.56
CA ALA A 1068 20.21 -26.24 42.42
C ALA A 1068 21.66 -26.63 42.78
N GLY A 1069 21.99 -26.80 44.06
CA GLY A 1069 23.34 -27.15 44.52
C GLY A 1069 24.33 -25.97 44.51
N VAL A 1070 23.83 -24.73 44.56
CA VAL A 1070 24.66 -23.52 44.56
C VAL A 1070 25.26 -23.32 45.96
N VAL A 1071 26.58 -23.46 46.08
CA VAL A 1071 27.33 -23.32 47.34
C VAL A 1071 28.28 -22.11 47.37
N ALA A 1072 28.55 -21.51 46.21
CA ALA A 1072 29.50 -20.40 46.08
C ALA A 1072 28.93 -19.06 46.60
N ASP A 1073 27.61 -18.89 46.57
CA ASP A 1073 26.95 -17.73 47.17
C ASP A 1073 26.39 -18.08 48.56
N PRO A 1074 26.45 -17.18 49.56
CA PRO A 1074 25.87 -17.43 50.88
C PRO A 1074 24.36 -17.72 50.83
N PRO A 1075 23.82 -18.59 51.69
CA PRO A 1075 22.40 -18.94 51.69
C PRO A 1075 21.45 -17.73 51.86
N GLY A 1076 20.68 -17.45 50.81
CA GLY A 1076 19.74 -16.33 50.76
C GLY A 1076 20.30 -15.04 50.17
N THR A 1077 21.57 -15.02 49.79
CA THR A 1077 22.20 -13.94 49.03
C THR A 1077 22.23 -14.30 47.56
N VAL A 1078 21.81 -13.39 46.67
CA VAL A 1078 21.90 -13.62 45.22
C VAL A 1078 23.16 -12.98 44.68
N GLY A 1079 24.19 -13.80 44.46
CA GLY A 1079 25.41 -13.44 43.75
C GLY A 1079 25.44 -13.97 42.32
N ARG A 1080 26.60 -13.91 41.66
CA ARG A 1080 26.75 -14.39 40.27
C ARG A 1080 26.45 -15.87 40.11
N SER A 1081 26.80 -16.69 41.09
CA SER A 1081 26.60 -18.14 41.04
C SER A 1081 25.10 -18.47 41.03
N THR A 1082 24.33 -17.79 41.87
CA THR A 1082 22.88 -17.95 41.97
C THR A 1082 22.18 -17.39 40.74
N ALA A 1083 22.60 -16.23 40.23
CA ALA A 1083 22.04 -15.65 39.00
C ALA A 1083 22.31 -16.52 37.76
N GLN A 1084 23.53 -17.07 37.63
CA GLN A 1084 23.88 -18.03 36.58
C GLN A 1084 22.99 -19.27 36.65
N ALA A 1085 22.80 -19.84 37.84
CA ALA A 1085 21.94 -21.00 38.05
C ALA A 1085 20.46 -20.71 37.69
N LEU A 1086 19.95 -19.52 38.04
CA LEU A 1086 18.58 -19.08 37.71
C LEU A 1086 18.35 -18.96 36.20
N GLU A 1087 19.37 -18.51 35.46
CA GLU A 1087 19.36 -18.46 33.98
C GLU A 1087 19.46 -19.86 33.38
N ALA A 1088 20.39 -20.69 33.86
CA ALA A 1088 20.64 -22.03 33.31
C ALA A 1088 19.54 -23.06 33.61
N ALA A 1089 18.63 -22.77 34.55
CA ALA A 1089 17.60 -23.71 35.00
C ALA A 1089 16.66 -24.18 33.87
N GLY A 1090 16.39 -25.48 33.81
CA GLY A 1090 15.54 -26.16 32.81
C GLY A 1090 16.20 -27.40 32.19
N ASP A 1091 15.69 -27.88 31.06
CA ASP A 1091 16.16 -29.11 30.38
C ASP A 1091 17.65 -29.05 29.99
N ARG A 1092 18.34 -30.20 29.91
CA ARG A 1092 19.77 -30.29 29.57
C ARG A 1092 20.02 -30.77 28.13
N THR A 1093 19.42 -30.09 27.16
CA THR A 1093 19.55 -30.42 25.73
C THR A 1093 20.99 -30.25 25.24
N GLU A 1094 21.51 -31.19 24.47
CA GLU A 1094 22.84 -31.05 23.86
C GLU A 1094 22.84 -29.92 22.81
N LEU A 1095 23.81 -29.00 22.90
CA LEU A 1095 23.96 -27.88 21.97
C LEU A 1095 25.39 -27.82 21.42
N ALA A 1096 25.51 -27.54 20.12
CA ALA A 1096 26.79 -27.33 19.44
C ALA A 1096 26.63 -26.29 18.32
N ALA A 1097 27.73 -25.96 17.63
CA ALA A 1097 27.72 -25.02 16.50
C ALA A 1097 26.62 -25.37 15.48
N GLY A 1098 25.77 -24.38 15.16
CA GLY A 1098 24.59 -24.57 14.31
C GLY A 1098 23.30 -24.93 15.04
N SER A 1099 23.30 -25.03 16.37
CA SER A 1099 22.07 -25.14 17.17
C SER A 1099 21.34 -23.81 17.22
N HIS A 1100 20.00 -23.84 17.23
CA HIS A 1100 19.16 -22.63 17.31
C HIS A 1100 17.96 -22.84 18.24
N GLY A 1101 17.47 -21.77 18.86
CA GLY A 1101 16.23 -21.77 19.65
C GLY A 1101 16.39 -21.31 21.10
N GLU A 1102 15.35 -21.50 21.89
CA GLU A 1102 15.24 -20.99 23.27
C GLU A 1102 16.33 -21.55 24.20
N GLN A 1103 16.75 -22.80 23.98
CA GLN A 1103 17.82 -23.42 24.76
C GLN A 1103 19.17 -22.71 24.54
N VAL A 1104 19.40 -22.16 23.34
CA VAL A 1104 20.59 -21.37 23.01
C VAL A 1104 20.52 -19.97 23.60
N HIS A 1105 19.35 -19.33 23.60
CA HIS A 1105 19.15 -18.07 24.33
C HIS A 1105 19.51 -18.27 25.80
N ARG A 1106 18.92 -19.27 26.45
CA ARG A 1106 19.20 -19.59 27.86
C ARG A 1106 20.67 -19.84 28.13
N LEU A 1107 21.36 -20.58 27.24
CA LEU A 1107 22.81 -20.79 27.32
C LEU A 1107 23.58 -19.46 27.26
N GLN A 1108 23.25 -18.61 26.28
CA GLN A 1108 23.90 -17.31 26.08
C GLN A 1108 23.71 -16.38 27.29
N HIS A 1109 22.52 -16.38 27.90
CA HIS A 1109 22.24 -15.63 29.13
C HIS A 1109 23.04 -16.18 30.33
N ALA A 1110 23.05 -17.50 30.54
CA ALA A 1110 23.82 -18.12 31.61
C ALA A 1110 25.33 -17.88 31.47
N LEU A 1111 25.89 -18.00 30.26
CA LEU A 1111 27.31 -17.76 30.00
C LEU A 1111 27.70 -16.29 30.16
N LEU A 1112 26.79 -15.35 29.85
CA LEU A 1112 27.03 -13.92 30.09
C LEU A 1112 27.23 -13.66 31.59
N VAL A 1113 26.37 -14.23 32.44
CA VAL A 1113 26.49 -14.09 33.90
C VAL A 1113 27.75 -14.78 34.41
N ALA A 1114 28.02 -16.00 33.93
CA ALA A 1114 29.18 -16.79 34.30
C ALA A 1114 30.50 -16.08 33.99
N LEU A 1115 30.65 -15.58 32.76
CA LEU A 1115 31.90 -14.99 32.25
C LEU A 1115 31.98 -13.48 32.48
N GLY A 1116 30.86 -12.79 32.68
CA GLY A 1116 30.81 -11.35 32.96
C GLY A 1116 31.17 -10.50 31.75
N ARG A 1117 30.93 -11.02 30.55
CA ARG A 1117 31.18 -10.34 29.27
C ARG A 1117 29.99 -10.47 28.35
N SER A 1118 29.83 -9.52 27.45
CA SER A 1118 28.72 -9.52 26.49
C SER A 1118 28.82 -10.73 25.55
N LEU A 1119 27.67 -11.35 25.25
CA LEU A 1119 27.52 -12.41 24.27
C LEU A 1119 26.36 -12.07 23.33
N PRO A 1120 26.41 -12.51 22.05
CA PRO A 1120 25.26 -12.38 21.17
C PRO A 1120 24.09 -13.20 21.75
N ARG A 1121 22.96 -12.55 22.05
CA ARG A 1121 21.76 -13.16 22.64
C ARG A 1121 20.68 -13.32 21.57
N ASN A 1122 21.04 -14.01 20.50
CA ASN A 1122 20.24 -14.15 19.29
C ASN A 1122 19.66 -15.58 19.11
N GLY A 1123 19.86 -16.46 20.10
CA GLY A 1123 19.34 -17.82 20.06
C GLY A 1123 20.03 -18.69 19.02
N SER A 1124 21.19 -18.27 18.49
CA SER A 1124 21.97 -19.00 17.49
C SER A 1124 23.35 -19.33 18.03
N TYR A 1125 23.72 -20.62 17.98
CA TYR A 1125 25.00 -21.11 18.47
C TYR A 1125 26.08 -20.87 17.40
N GLY A 1126 26.54 -19.62 17.32
CA GLY A 1126 27.59 -19.16 16.42
C GLY A 1126 29.00 -19.24 17.04
N ALA A 1127 30.00 -18.73 16.31
CA ALA A 1127 31.40 -18.78 16.72
C ALA A 1127 31.66 -18.16 18.10
N ALA A 1128 31.06 -16.99 18.39
CA ALA A 1128 31.20 -16.32 19.69
C ALA A 1128 30.58 -17.11 20.85
N THR A 1129 29.47 -17.82 20.63
CA THR A 1129 28.88 -18.71 21.65
C THR A 1129 29.73 -19.95 21.85
N ALA A 1130 30.27 -20.54 20.77
CA ALA A 1130 31.19 -21.67 20.86
C ALA A 1130 32.48 -21.32 21.61
N GLU A 1131 33.04 -20.13 21.36
CA GLU A 1131 34.21 -19.61 22.08
C GLU A 1131 33.89 -19.37 23.56
N ALA A 1132 32.74 -18.78 23.88
CA ALA A 1132 32.30 -18.61 25.27
C ALA A 1132 32.09 -19.93 26.00
N VAL A 1133 31.58 -20.97 25.32
CA VAL A 1133 31.48 -22.31 25.90
C VAL A 1133 32.85 -22.91 26.16
N ARG A 1134 33.80 -22.76 25.23
CA ARG A 1134 35.17 -23.24 25.44
C ARG A 1134 35.86 -22.52 26.60
N ASP A 1135 35.69 -21.20 26.70
CA ASP A 1135 36.24 -20.41 27.80
C ASP A 1135 35.63 -20.80 29.15
N TYR A 1136 34.31 -21.03 29.18
CA TYR A 1136 33.64 -21.53 30.36
C TYR A 1136 34.14 -22.93 30.74
N GLN A 1137 34.22 -23.86 29.78
CA GLN A 1137 34.75 -25.21 30.01
C GLN A 1137 36.19 -25.19 30.53
N ALA A 1138 37.06 -24.38 29.92
CA ALA A 1138 38.45 -24.21 30.32
C ALA A 1138 38.57 -23.64 31.74
N SER A 1139 37.77 -22.60 32.06
CA SER A 1139 37.80 -21.97 33.39
C SER A 1139 37.34 -22.88 34.52
N ARG A 1140 36.59 -23.96 34.22
CA ARG A 1140 36.10 -24.94 35.20
C ARG A 1140 36.83 -26.29 35.15
N GLY A 1141 37.93 -26.39 34.38
CA GLY A 1141 38.70 -27.63 34.23
C GLY A 1141 37.92 -28.77 33.57
N MET A 1142 36.93 -28.45 32.75
CA MET A 1142 36.14 -29.42 31.96
C MET A 1142 36.84 -29.74 30.63
N HIS A 1143 36.41 -30.82 29.97
CA HIS A 1143 36.84 -31.09 28.60
C HIS A 1143 36.38 -29.95 27.67
N VAL A 1144 37.29 -29.36 26.91
CA VAL A 1144 37.06 -28.17 26.10
C VAL A 1144 36.76 -28.59 24.65
N ASP A 1145 35.52 -28.99 24.40
CA ASP A 1145 35.03 -29.39 23.07
C ASP A 1145 34.19 -28.29 22.40
N GLY A 1146 33.76 -27.27 23.16
CA GLY A 1146 32.88 -26.22 22.66
C GLY A 1146 31.46 -26.69 22.35
N ALA A 1147 31.05 -27.85 22.89
CA ALA A 1147 29.69 -28.37 22.88
C ALA A 1147 29.13 -28.40 24.30
N VAL A 1148 27.84 -28.09 24.46
CA VAL A 1148 27.17 -28.05 25.76
C VAL A 1148 26.41 -29.35 25.96
N GLY A 1149 27.10 -30.33 26.53
CA GLY A 1149 26.51 -31.60 26.97
C GLY A 1149 25.95 -31.54 28.40
N PRO A 1150 25.46 -32.68 28.93
CA PRO A 1150 24.91 -32.77 30.29
C PRO A 1150 25.84 -32.27 31.39
N GLY A 1151 27.16 -32.46 31.23
CA GLY A 1151 28.18 -31.98 32.19
C GLY A 1151 28.31 -30.46 32.23
N THR A 1152 28.34 -29.80 31.06
CA THR A 1152 28.41 -28.34 30.99
C THR A 1152 27.12 -27.70 31.49
N TRP A 1153 25.96 -28.29 31.19
CA TRP A 1153 24.69 -27.84 31.76
C TRP A 1153 24.62 -28.01 33.28
N ALA A 1154 25.12 -29.12 33.82
CA ALA A 1154 25.17 -29.34 35.26
C ALA A 1154 26.02 -28.26 35.94
N ALA A 1155 27.21 -27.96 35.42
CA ALA A 1155 28.07 -26.91 35.96
C ALA A 1155 27.41 -25.52 35.93
N LEU A 1156 26.73 -25.18 34.82
CA LEU A 1156 26.00 -23.92 34.70
C LEU A 1156 24.85 -23.83 35.72
N GLN A 1157 24.08 -24.91 35.89
CA GLN A 1157 22.93 -24.99 36.81
C GLN A 1157 23.34 -25.02 38.29
N GLU A 1158 24.53 -25.53 38.61
CA GLU A 1158 25.10 -25.49 39.97
C GLU A 1158 25.75 -24.14 40.30
N GLY A 1159 25.77 -23.19 39.34
CA GLY A 1159 26.40 -21.89 39.53
C GLY A 1159 27.92 -21.96 39.64
N ARG A 1160 28.56 -23.00 39.07
CA ARG A 1160 30.01 -23.23 39.20
C ARG A 1160 30.87 -22.22 38.49
#